data_AF-A0A5F8H9I2-F1
#
_entry.id   AF-A0A5F8H9I2-F1
#
_cell.length_a   1.000
_cell.length_b   1.000
_cell.length_c   1.000
_cell.angle_alpha   90.00
_cell.angle_beta   90.00
_cell.angle_gamma   90.00
#
_symmetry.space_group_name_H-M   'P 1'
#
loop_
_entity.id
_entity.type
_entity.pdbx_description
1 polymer ?
#
loop_
_entity_poly.entity_id
_entity_poly.type
_entity_poly.pdbx_seq_one_letter_code
_entity_poly.pdbx_strand_id
1 'polypeptide(L)'
;LDPLTGWPPMDSECYASMQVGMRVVRGADWKWGNQDNGEGNVGTVVEIGRQGSPTTPDRTVVVQWDQGTRTNYRTGFQGAYDLLLYDNAQIGVRHPNIICDCCKKHGLRGMRWKCRVCFDYDLCTQCYMNNKHDLAHSFERYETAHSRPVTVSARHNLPRITLRGIFQGAKVLRGPDWEWGNQDGGEGKPGRVIDIRGWDVETGRSVASVTWADGTTNVYRVGHKGKVDLKCVVEAPGGFYYKDHLPRLGKPAELQRKASAESPPFQHGDKVKCLLAMDILREMQEGHGGWNPKMAEFIGQTGTVHRITDRGDVRVQFNSDARWTFHPGALTKHNTFWVGDMVRVIEDLETVKRLQAGHGEWTDDMALALGHIGKVMKVFGDGDLRVSIVGGQSWTFNPACLMAYHLEADANLNATESAKEPKSSLGAALEKLLTQKSDPEQPGRLVTEVAHGNVARVLELVKRHPDKVDVRNQGRTALQVASYLGQVELVRLLLQAHAGTDLRDDEGDAALHYAAFGNQAEVARVLVSRGACVNLINNAKCTALHVAVRKGFPEVACVLCEQGCDVNLPDMCGDTPLHCAISADTKGIIEILTEVPTIDFTASNCQGFNLLHHAALKGNTLAVRRILARARQLVDTKKDDGFTALHLAALNNHREVAETLIKEGRCDVNLRNNRHQLPLHLAVTQAHVALLPLLVGAGSDINAEDEAGDTAMHIALEKHQLLAPPIEAAGADEGAGLFSRLQASSFLGGAEPTVGIAMACFLAQEGADVSYANHWGKCPLDVVTDSRAAQAIRSFAQRQLGGGGEFRKGFL
;
A
#
# COMPACT_ATOMS: atom_id res chain seq x y z
N LEU A 1 7.68 29.46 -48.60
CA LEU A 1 8.77 28.48 -48.82
C LEU A 1 9.70 28.58 -47.62
N ASP A 2 9.59 27.62 -46.71
CA ASP A 2 10.68 27.19 -45.81
C ASP A 2 11.86 26.66 -46.67
N PRO A 3 13.13 26.54 -46.19
CA PRO A 3 13.45 25.67 -45.04
C PRO A 3 14.67 26.04 -44.13
N LEU A 4 14.55 25.65 -42.85
CA LEU A 4 15.48 24.83 -42.03
C LEU A 4 16.96 25.27 -41.80
N THR A 5 17.31 25.59 -40.55
CA THR A 5 18.11 24.76 -39.59
C THR A 5 18.76 25.62 -38.48
N GLY A 6 18.51 25.28 -37.22
CA GLY A 6 19.19 25.87 -36.05
C GLY A 6 18.66 25.25 -34.75
N TRP A 7 19.50 24.52 -34.04
CA TRP A 7 19.21 23.48 -33.04
C TRP A 7 18.30 23.85 -31.84
N PRO A 8 17.58 22.88 -31.25
CA PRO A 8 16.85 23.05 -29.99
C PRO A 8 17.81 23.04 -28.77
N PRO A 9 17.39 23.61 -27.62
CA PRO A 9 18.21 23.72 -26.41
C PRO A 9 18.53 22.34 -25.83
N MET A 10 19.79 22.14 -25.42
CA MET A 10 20.29 20.89 -24.85
C MET A 10 19.56 20.51 -23.55
N ASP A 11 19.20 19.23 -23.48
CA ASP A 11 18.58 18.54 -22.36
C ASP A 11 19.32 18.78 -21.02
N SER A 12 18.66 19.45 -20.06
CA SER A 12 19.10 19.55 -18.66
C SER A 12 18.68 18.32 -17.84
N GLU A 13 18.24 17.28 -18.53
CA GLU A 13 17.31 16.29 -18.00
C GLU A 13 17.98 14.89 -18.02
N CYS A 14 19.23 14.80 -17.54
CA CYS A 14 20.02 13.58 -17.69
C CYS A 14 21.06 13.36 -16.60
N TYR A 15 20.76 13.67 -15.34
CA TYR A 15 21.56 13.14 -14.23
C TYR A 15 20.74 13.13 -12.93
N ALA A 16 20.54 11.97 -12.31
CA ALA A 16 20.46 11.89 -10.84
C ALA A 16 21.85 12.19 -10.27
N SER A 17 22.29 13.42 -10.53
CA SER A 17 23.66 13.89 -10.51
C SER A 17 24.10 14.06 -9.09
N MET A 18 25.34 13.62 -8.82
CA MET A 18 26.23 14.22 -7.85
C MET A 18 25.84 15.68 -7.52
N GLN A 19 25.48 15.96 -6.26
CA GLN A 19 25.07 17.29 -5.79
C GLN A 19 26.01 17.80 -4.70
N VAL A 20 26.07 19.12 -4.54
CA VAL A 20 26.80 19.75 -3.43
C VAL A 20 26.14 19.39 -2.10
N GLY A 21 26.95 19.10 -1.08
CA GLY A 21 26.53 18.66 0.25
C GLY A 21 26.71 17.18 0.53
N MET A 22 26.88 16.34 -0.50
CA MET A 22 27.18 14.92 -0.34
C MET A 22 28.46 14.69 0.50
N ARG A 23 28.42 13.69 1.39
CA ARG A 23 29.54 13.31 2.25
C ARG A 23 30.32 12.15 1.63
N VAL A 24 31.64 12.30 1.56
CA VAL A 24 32.51 11.43 0.76
C VAL A 24 33.74 10.98 1.54
N VAL A 25 34.33 9.86 1.10
CA VAL A 25 35.61 9.32 1.58
C VAL A 25 36.52 9.00 0.38
N ARG A 26 37.82 8.80 0.61
CA ARG A 26 38.75 8.40 -0.47
C ARG A 26 38.31 7.08 -1.13
N GLY A 27 38.44 7.03 -2.46
CA GLY A 27 38.07 5.90 -3.30
C GLY A 27 39.22 5.02 -3.72
N ALA A 28 38.96 4.16 -4.71
CA ALA A 28 39.92 3.17 -5.19
C ALA A 28 41.05 3.77 -6.02
N ASP A 29 40.78 4.81 -6.82
CA ASP A 29 41.78 5.43 -7.72
C ASP A 29 42.58 6.56 -7.03
N TRP A 30 42.44 6.69 -5.71
CA TRP A 30 43.08 7.72 -4.90
C TRP A 30 44.60 7.64 -4.98
N LYS A 31 45.24 8.75 -5.39
CA LYS A 31 46.69 8.88 -5.49
C LYS A 31 47.26 10.12 -4.80
N TRP A 32 46.44 10.77 -3.98
CA TRP A 32 46.71 12.12 -3.46
C TRP A 32 47.32 12.12 -2.05
N GLY A 33 48.07 11.07 -1.70
CA GLY A 33 48.68 10.92 -0.38
C GLY A 33 47.64 11.03 0.74
N ASN A 34 47.88 11.91 1.71
CA ASN A 34 46.98 12.18 2.84
C ASN A 34 46.33 13.57 2.77
N GLN A 35 45.96 14.03 1.58
CA GLN A 35 45.22 15.29 1.45
C GLN A 35 43.88 15.31 2.21
N ASP A 36 43.28 14.14 2.40
CA ASP A 36 42.10 13.89 3.26
C ASP A 36 42.46 13.55 4.71
N ASN A 37 43.74 13.64 5.12
CA ASN A 37 44.27 13.27 6.44
C ASN A 37 44.24 11.77 6.79
N GLY A 38 44.11 10.88 5.81
CA GLY A 38 44.21 9.42 6.04
C GLY A 38 42.91 8.69 5.69
N GLU A 39 43.00 7.38 5.47
CA GLU A 39 41.83 6.59 5.07
C GLU A 39 40.76 6.58 6.17
N GLY A 40 39.51 6.81 5.76
CA GLY A 40 38.34 6.88 6.64
C GLY A 40 37.95 8.29 7.08
N ASN A 41 38.74 9.32 6.75
CA ASN A 41 38.33 10.71 6.93
C ASN A 41 37.25 11.13 5.95
N VAL A 42 36.32 11.97 6.42
CA VAL A 42 35.16 12.43 5.64
C VAL A 42 35.35 13.85 5.13
N GLY A 43 34.84 14.10 3.94
CA GLY A 43 34.73 15.43 3.34
C GLY A 43 33.34 15.71 2.79
N THR A 44 33.11 16.96 2.43
CA THR A 44 31.87 17.45 1.83
C THR A 44 32.13 17.91 0.42
N VAL A 45 31.29 17.51 -0.54
CA VAL A 45 31.30 18.07 -1.90
C VAL A 45 30.77 19.51 -1.85
N VAL A 46 31.58 20.49 -2.20
CA VAL A 46 31.20 21.92 -2.11
C VAL A 46 31.03 22.58 -3.49
N GLU A 47 31.63 22.01 -4.53
CA GLU A 47 31.53 22.50 -5.89
C GLU A 47 31.60 21.32 -6.88
N ILE A 48 30.85 21.42 -7.97
CA ILE A 48 30.83 20.43 -9.06
C ILE A 48 31.39 21.09 -10.30
N GLY A 49 32.38 20.45 -10.92
CA GLY A 49 33.03 20.95 -12.11
C GLY A 49 32.10 21.00 -13.32
N ARG A 50 32.35 21.97 -14.20
CA ARG A 50 31.53 22.23 -15.40
C ARG A 50 32.41 22.36 -16.63
N GLN A 51 31.85 22.01 -17.78
CA GLN A 51 32.55 22.17 -19.06
C GLN A 51 32.90 23.65 -19.29
N GLY A 52 34.18 23.93 -19.58
CA GLY A 52 34.68 25.28 -19.80
C GLY A 52 35.17 26.03 -18.54
N SER A 53 35.03 25.47 -17.34
CA SER A 53 35.63 26.06 -16.14
C SER A 53 37.15 25.82 -16.11
N PRO A 54 38.00 26.87 -15.99
CA PRO A 54 39.45 26.72 -15.94
C PRO A 54 39.94 26.16 -14.59
N THR A 55 39.17 26.33 -13.52
CA THR A 55 39.53 25.93 -12.14
C THR A 55 38.90 24.60 -11.73
N THR A 56 37.70 24.31 -12.23
CA THR A 56 36.92 23.11 -11.87
C THR A 56 36.35 22.45 -13.13
N PRO A 57 37.19 21.74 -13.90
CA PRO A 57 36.77 21.13 -15.16
C PRO A 57 35.67 20.08 -15.00
N ASP A 58 34.97 19.75 -16.09
CA ASP A 58 33.97 18.68 -16.12
C ASP A 58 34.53 17.34 -15.57
N ARG A 59 33.65 16.55 -14.94
CA ARG A 59 33.96 15.28 -14.24
C ARG A 59 34.98 15.42 -13.10
N THR A 60 35.02 16.59 -12.47
CA THR A 60 35.72 16.81 -11.22
C THR A 60 34.80 17.44 -10.19
N VAL A 61 35.17 17.36 -8.92
CA VAL A 61 34.48 18.05 -7.82
C VAL A 61 35.49 18.68 -6.89
N VAL A 62 35.09 19.75 -6.20
CA VAL A 62 35.85 20.29 -5.07
C VAL A 62 35.27 19.71 -3.79
N VAL A 63 36.15 19.12 -2.98
CA VAL A 63 35.80 18.60 -1.66
C VAL A 63 36.45 19.48 -0.60
N GLN A 64 35.63 19.87 0.37
CA GLN A 64 36.08 20.44 1.63
C GLN A 64 36.18 19.31 2.66
N TRP A 65 37.39 18.86 2.94
CA TRP A 65 37.63 17.87 3.99
C TRP A 65 37.36 18.48 5.36
N ASP A 66 36.85 17.67 6.27
CA ASP A 66 36.48 18.09 7.63
C ASP A 66 37.66 18.74 8.37
N GLN A 67 38.88 18.31 8.08
CA GLN A 67 40.11 18.83 8.69
C GLN A 67 40.61 20.14 8.05
N GLY A 68 39.91 20.66 7.03
CA GLY A 68 40.13 21.98 6.45
C GLY A 68 40.72 22.02 5.04
N THR A 69 41.34 20.94 4.55
CA THR A 69 41.87 20.90 3.17
C THR A 69 40.74 21.05 2.15
N ARG A 70 40.89 21.96 1.18
CA ARG A 70 39.95 22.18 0.07
C ARG A 70 40.67 22.01 -1.26
N THR A 71 40.25 21.03 -2.06
CA THR A 71 40.88 20.77 -3.36
C THR A 71 39.95 20.00 -4.29
N ASN A 72 40.32 19.95 -5.57
CA ASN A 72 39.59 19.23 -6.61
C ASN A 72 40.04 17.76 -6.74
N TYR A 73 39.09 16.89 -7.07
CA TYR A 73 39.28 15.44 -7.24
C TYR A 73 38.55 14.92 -8.48
N ARG A 74 39.02 13.80 -9.02
CA ARG A 74 38.46 13.19 -10.23
C ARG A 74 37.23 12.35 -9.88
N THR A 75 36.15 12.59 -10.61
CA THR A 75 34.89 11.85 -10.52
C THR A 75 34.48 11.37 -11.92
N GLY A 76 35.43 10.72 -12.60
CA GLY A 76 35.33 10.28 -14.00
C GLY A 76 36.27 11.01 -14.96
N PHE A 77 37.01 12.03 -14.52
CA PHE A 77 38.06 12.66 -15.33
C PHE A 77 39.20 11.68 -15.60
N GLN A 78 39.56 11.50 -16.88
CA GLN A 78 40.48 10.45 -17.35
C GLN A 78 40.08 9.02 -16.89
N GLY A 79 38.79 8.78 -16.65
CA GLY A 79 38.27 7.47 -16.22
C GLY A 79 38.51 7.11 -14.76
N ALA A 80 39.10 8.01 -13.96
CA ALA A 80 39.42 7.76 -12.55
C ALA A 80 38.38 8.33 -11.59
N TYR A 81 38.13 7.62 -10.49
CA TYR A 81 37.18 7.93 -9.43
C TYR A 81 37.89 7.95 -8.08
N ASP A 82 38.30 9.15 -7.66
CA ASP A 82 39.07 9.36 -6.44
C ASP A 82 38.22 9.27 -5.17
N LEU A 83 36.89 9.26 -5.27
CA LEU A 83 35.96 9.42 -4.15
C LEU A 83 34.84 8.37 -4.14
N LEU A 84 34.42 7.99 -2.94
CA LEU A 84 33.24 7.16 -2.70
C LEU A 84 32.17 7.97 -1.95
N LEU A 85 30.91 7.74 -2.29
CA LEU A 85 29.77 8.35 -1.60
C LEU A 85 29.51 7.62 -0.28
N TYR A 86 29.64 8.30 0.86
CA TYR A 86 29.33 7.73 2.17
C TYR A 86 27.89 8.03 2.59
N ASP A 87 27.45 9.29 2.48
CA ASP A 87 26.12 9.72 2.88
C ASP A 87 25.59 10.82 1.95
N ASN A 88 24.33 10.70 1.59
CA ASN A 88 23.58 11.62 0.73
C ASN A 88 22.30 12.13 1.40
N ALA A 89 22.11 11.90 2.70
CA ALA A 89 20.99 12.52 3.42
C ALA A 89 21.08 14.06 3.46
N GLN A 90 22.28 14.62 3.35
CA GLN A 90 22.53 16.06 3.40
C GLN A 90 21.87 16.82 2.25
N ILE A 91 21.66 16.13 1.13
CA ILE A 91 20.99 16.65 -0.07
C ILE A 91 19.51 16.24 -0.13
N GLY A 92 18.96 15.70 0.95
CA GLY A 92 17.53 15.40 1.08
C GLY A 92 17.09 14.03 0.57
N VAL A 93 18.02 13.14 0.19
CA VAL A 93 17.65 11.76 -0.19
C VAL A 93 16.96 11.07 0.98
N ARG A 94 15.74 10.57 0.76
CA ARG A 94 14.94 9.88 1.76
C ARG A 94 14.04 8.79 1.16
N HIS A 95 13.72 7.79 1.97
CA HIS A 95 12.75 6.74 1.69
C HIS A 95 11.63 6.82 2.75
N PRO A 96 10.60 7.67 2.54
CA PRO A 96 9.66 8.08 3.59
C PRO A 96 8.84 6.91 4.16
N ASN A 97 8.51 5.93 3.32
CA ASN A 97 7.66 4.79 3.69
C ASN A 97 8.46 3.59 4.21
N ILE A 98 9.78 3.72 4.36
CA ILE A 98 10.66 2.62 4.79
C ILE A 98 11.16 2.87 6.21
N ILE A 99 11.10 1.82 7.04
CA ILE A 99 11.54 1.83 8.44
C ILE A 99 12.80 0.98 8.53
N CYS A 100 13.79 1.44 9.29
CA CYS A 100 14.95 0.60 9.59
C CYS A 100 14.54 -0.48 10.60
N ASP A 101 14.60 -1.75 10.23
CA ASP A 101 14.18 -2.84 11.11
C ASP A 101 15.05 -3.01 12.35
N CYS A 102 16.28 -2.48 12.34
CA CYS A 102 17.17 -2.51 13.49
C CYS A 102 16.95 -1.34 14.47
N CYS A 103 17.00 -0.08 14.00
CA CYS A 103 16.89 1.08 14.89
C CYS A 103 15.48 1.66 14.99
N LYS A 104 14.51 1.07 14.29
CA LYS A 104 13.09 1.44 14.26
C LYS A 104 12.81 2.90 13.85
N LYS A 105 13.78 3.58 13.24
CA LYS A 105 13.60 4.94 12.71
C LYS A 105 12.76 4.89 11.43
N HIS A 106 11.70 5.69 11.43
CA HIS A 106 10.82 5.92 10.27
C HIS A 106 11.48 6.85 9.26
N GLY A 107 11.25 6.58 7.97
CA GLY A 107 11.76 7.40 6.88
C GLY A 107 13.27 7.34 6.79
N LEU A 108 13.82 6.34 6.09
CA LEU A 108 15.27 6.23 5.94
C LEU A 108 15.83 7.49 5.27
N ARG A 109 16.76 8.18 5.92
CA ARG A 109 17.49 9.31 5.34
C ARG A 109 18.81 8.83 4.79
N GLY A 110 19.09 9.14 3.53
CA GLY A 110 20.21 8.65 2.74
C GLY A 110 19.93 7.27 2.13
N MET A 111 20.99 6.54 1.77
CA MET A 111 20.88 5.23 1.12
C MET A 111 20.08 4.19 1.94
N ARG A 112 19.32 3.35 1.23
CA ARG A 112 18.56 2.21 1.76
C ARG A 112 19.30 0.90 1.47
N TRP A 113 19.28 -0.01 2.45
CA TRP A 113 19.93 -1.33 2.36
C TRP A 113 18.90 -2.42 2.63
N LYS A 114 18.40 -3.06 1.57
CA LYS A 114 17.39 -4.12 1.66
C LYS A 114 18.06 -5.49 1.71
N CYS A 115 17.70 -6.32 2.68
CA CYS A 115 18.18 -7.70 2.74
C CYS A 115 17.57 -8.51 1.59
N ARG A 116 18.37 -9.32 0.90
CA ARG A 116 17.88 -10.21 -0.17
C ARG A 116 17.39 -11.56 0.34
N VAL A 117 17.78 -11.92 1.56
CA VAL A 117 17.47 -13.23 2.14
C VAL A 117 16.20 -13.17 2.98
N CYS A 118 16.00 -12.07 3.73
CA CYS A 118 14.84 -11.89 4.57
C CYS A 118 13.72 -11.15 3.83
N PHE A 119 12.48 -11.60 4.03
CA PHE A 119 11.31 -10.92 3.52
C PHE A 119 11.19 -9.52 4.14
N ASP A 120 11.08 -8.52 3.28
CA ASP A 120 10.87 -7.10 3.59
C ASP A 120 11.68 -6.51 4.77
N TYR A 121 12.98 -6.82 4.83
CA TYR A 121 13.88 -6.34 5.86
C TYR A 121 14.82 -5.25 5.35
N ASP A 122 14.79 -4.08 5.97
CA ASP A 122 15.51 -2.88 5.55
C ASP A 122 16.38 -2.28 6.66
N LEU A 123 17.57 -1.81 6.27
CA LEU A 123 18.50 -1.11 7.16
C LEU A 123 18.81 0.29 6.63
N CYS A 124 18.97 1.23 7.57
CA CYS A 124 19.63 2.50 7.27
C CYS A 124 21.16 2.32 7.16
N THR A 125 21.85 3.23 6.48
CA THR A 125 23.32 3.22 6.34
C THR A 125 24.04 3.06 7.67
N GLN A 126 23.61 3.74 8.73
CA GLN A 126 24.25 3.62 10.05
C GLN A 126 24.14 2.20 10.63
N CYS A 127 22.99 1.55 10.52
CA CYS A 127 22.80 0.18 11.00
C CYS A 127 23.56 -0.82 10.11
N TYR A 128 23.49 -0.65 8.79
CA TYR A 128 24.18 -1.51 7.83
C TYR A 128 25.70 -1.52 8.07
N MET A 129 26.31 -0.34 8.24
CA MET A 129 27.76 -0.25 8.43
C MET A 129 28.22 -0.68 9.83
N ASN A 130 27.32 -0.72 10.82
CA ASN A 130 27.62 -1.14 12.20
C ASN A 130 27.27 -2.62 12.47
N ASN A 131 27.35 -3.48 11.45
CA ASN A 131 27.16 -4.93 11.57
C ASN A 131 25.80 -5.34 12.17
N LYS A 132 24.75 -4.53 11.96
CA LYS A 132 23.39 -4.94 12.32
C LYS A 132 22.85 -5.90 11.26
N HIS A 133 21.98 -6.82 11.70
CA HIS A 133 21.50 -7.98 10.93
C HIS A 133 22.60 -9.01 10.62
N ASP A 134 22.20 -10.18 10.12
CA ASP A 134 23.13 -11.24 9.73
C ASP A 134 24.14 -10.72 8.69
N LEU A 135 25.42 -11.02 8.94
CA LEU A 135 26.54 -10.62 8.10
C LEU A 135 26.72 -11.57 6.91
N ALA A 136 26.21 -12.80 6.98
CA ALA A 136 26.21 -13.76 5.89
C ALA A 136 25.18 -13.41 4.80
N HIS A 137 24.20 -12.56 5.09
CA HIS A 137 23.19 -12.14 4.13
C HIS A 137 23.74 -11.10 3.13
N SER A 138 23.38 -11.29 1.86
CA SER A 138 23.59 -10.30 0.81
C SER A 138 22.49 -9.23 0.82
N PHE A 139 22.81 -8.05 0.31
CA PHE A 139 21.92 -6.89 0.34
C PHE A 139 21.80 -6.23 -1.03
N GLU A 140 20.71 -5.49 -1.22
CA GLU A 140 20.52 -4.55 -2.31
C GLU A 140 20.65 -3.13 -1.76
N ARG A 141 21.59 -2.37 -2.35
CA ARG A 141 21.80 -0.96 -2.04
C ARG A 141 20.98 -0.11 -3.00
N TYR A 142 20.15 0.76 -2.45
CA TYR A 142 19.44 1.81 -3.18
C TYR A 142 20.09 3.14 -2.82
N GLU A 143 20.68 3.80 -3.82
CA GLU A 143 21.34 5.09 -3.65
C GLU A 143 20.31 6.22 -3.46
N THR A 144 19.16 6.12 -4.13
CA THR A 144 18.01 7.01 -3.99
C THR A 144 16.72 6.19 -4.00
N ALA A 145 15.56 6.82 -3.76
CA ALA A 145 14.26 6.14 -3.86
C ALA A 145 13.94 5.60 -5.26
N HIS A 146 14.62 6.10 -6.30
CA HIS A 146 14.38 5.78 -7.72
C HIS A 146 15.57 5.09 -8.40
N SER A 147 16.67 4.85 -7.67
CA SER A 147 17.82 4.11 -8.19
C SER A 147 17.50 2.62 -8.33
N ARG A 148 18.02 1.99 -9.37
CA ARG A 148 18.05 0.52 -9.49
C ARG A 148 18.82 -0.07 -8.28
N PRO A 149 18.33 -1.16 -7.67
CA PRO A 149 19.08 -1.83 -6.63
C PRO A 149 20.41 -2.33 -7.17
N VAL A 150 21.49 -2.05 -6.43
CA VAL A 150 22.82 -2.62 -6.67
C VAL A 150 23.04 -3.72 -5.65
N THR A 151 23.09 -4.97 -6.11
CA THR A 151 23.42 -6.11 -5.26
C THR A 151 24.84 -5.97 -4.73
N VAL A 152 25.00 -6.06 -3.42
CA VAL A 152 26.27 -6.09 -2.71
C VAL A 152 26.45 -7.44 -2.02
N SER A 153 27.71 -7.89 -1.94
CA SER A 153 28.07 -9.16 -1.32
C SER A 153 27.73 -9.19 0.18
N ALA A 154 27.71 -10.39 0.75
CA ALA A 154 27.64 -10.56 2.20
C ALA A 154 28.77 -9.79 2.89
N ARG A 155 28.47 -9.24 4.06
CA ARG A 155 29.43 -8.47 4.87
C ARG A 155 30.41 -9.36 5.65
N HIS A 156 30.13 -10.67 5.71
CA HIS A 156 30.98 -11.66 6.35
C HIS A 156 32.40 -11.62 5.75
N ASN A 157 33.41 -11.50 6.61
CA ASN A 157 34.83 -11.38 6.27
C ASN A 157 35.25 -10.16 5.41
N LEU A 158 34.37 -9.16 5.22
CA LEU A 158 34.78 -7.93 4.56
C LEU A 158 35.52 -6.99 5.52
N PRO A 159 36.62 -6.36 5.07
CA PRO A 159 37.34 -5.38 5.87
C PRO A 159 36.46 -4.14 6.07
N ARG A 160 36.43 -3.66 7.30
CA ARG A 160 35.63 -2.52 7.71
C ARG A 160 36.53 -1.40 8.19
N ILE A 161 36.36 -0.21 7.64
CA ILE A 161 37.21 0.95 7.93
C ILE A 161 36.50 1.85 8.94
N THR A 162 37.26 2.43 9.87
CA THR A 162 36.73 3.38 10.85
C THR A 162 36.51 4.74 10.18
N LEU A 163 35.31 5.29 10.31
CA LEU A 163 34.96 6.60 9.78
C LEU A 163 35.37 7.69 10.78
N ARG A 164 35.97 8.79 10.31
CA ARG A 164 36.50 9.88 11.17
C ARG A 164 36.19 11.25 10.59
N GLY A 165 35.98 12.24 11.45
CA GLY A 165 35.68 13.61 11.04
C GLY A 165 34.85 14.39 12.06
N ILE A 166 33.99 15.27 11.57
CA ILE A 166 33.05 16.08 12.36
C ILE A 166 31.85 15.20 12.74
N PHE A 167 32.05 14.39 13.77
CA PHE A 167 31.03 13.57 14.41
C PHE A 167 30.85 13.97 15.88
N GLN A 168 29.85 13.40 16.55
CA GLN A 168 29.64 13.62 17.98
C GLN A 168 30.93 13.36 18.78
N GLY A 169 31.32 14.35 19.58
CA GLY A 169 32.54 14.33 20.38
C GLY A 169 33.76 15.02 19.72
N ALA A 170 33.70 15.34 18.42
CA ALA A 170 34.80 15.99 17.70
C ALA A 170 35.09 17.38 18.26
N LYS A 171 36.37 17.78 18.27
CA LYS A 171 36.79 19.14 18.59
C LYS A 171 36.92 19.92 17.29
N VAL A 172 36.30 21.09 17.24
CA VAL A 172 36.16 21.91 16.02
C VAL A 172 36.53 23.37 16.27
N LEU A 173 36.87 24.07 15.19
CA LEU A 173 37.04 25.51 15.09
C LEU A 173 36.06 26.05 14.03
N ARG A 174 35.92 27.38 13.93
CA ARG A 174 35.27 27.99 12.75
C ARG A 174 35.95 27.50 11.46
N GLY A 175 35.12 27.13 10.49
CA GLY A 175 35.49 26.62 9.19
C GLY A 175 35.49 27.69 8.10
N PRO A 176 35.74 27.29 6.85
CA PRO A 176 35.92 28.22 5.73
C PRO A 176 34.63 28.93 5.28
N ASP A 177 33.44 28.36 5.52
CA ASP A 177 32.16 28.99 5.19
C ASP A 177 31.51 29.71 6.39
N TRP A 178 32.28 30.03 7.44
CA TRP A 178 31.76 30.66 8.66
C TRP A 178 31.20 32.07 8.42
N GLU A 179 29.91 32.25 8.73
CA GLU A 179 29.17 33.51 8.57
C GLU A 179 28.52 33.96 9.90
N TRP A 180 28.93 33.39 11.03
CA TRP A 180 28.21 33.46 12.32
C TRP A 180 28.82 34.44 13.33
N GLY A 181 29.52 35.48 12.86
CA GLY A 181 30.17 36.46 13.74
C GLY A 181 31.15 35.82 14.72
N ASN A 182 31.07 36.18 16.01
CA ASN A 182 31.91 35.61 17.08
C ASN A 182 31.11 34.71 18.03
N GLN A 183 30.12 33.97 17.51
CA GLN A 183 29.37 33.00 18.31
C GLN A 183 30.22 31.85 18.86
N ASP A 184 31.44 31.66 18.33
CA ASP A 184 32.45 30.73 18.84
C ASP A 184 33.38 31.34 19.91
N GLY A 185 33.18 32.60 20.27
CA GLY A 185 34.07 33.34 21.19
C GLY A 185 35.29 33.96 20.50
N GLY A 186 35.32 33.98 19.16
CA GLY A 186 36.41 34.55 18.37
C GLY A 186 37.27 33.52 17.65
N GLU A 187 38.07 33.98 16.69
CA GLU A 187 38.89 33.10 15.85
C GLU A 187 39.86 32.24 16.68
N GLY A 188 39.95 30.95 16.35
CA GLY A 188 40.82 29.99 17.03
C GLY A 188 40.26 29.41 18.33
N LYS A 189 39.07 29.82 18.78
CA LYS A 189 38.42 29.22 19.95
C LYS A 189 37.80 27.86 19.62
N PRO A 190 38.09 26.80 20.39
CA PRO A 190 37.57 25.48 20.12
C PRO A 190 36.16 25.27 20.65
N GLY A 191 35.39 24.47 19.92
CA GLY A 191 34.12 23.92 20.34
C GLY A 191 34.11 22.41 20.27
N ARG A 192 33.07 21.80 20.83
CA ARG A 192 32.84 20.36 20.83
C ARG A 192 31.49 20.05 20.20
N VAL A 193 31.49 19.13 19.24
CA VAL A 193 30.28 18.65 18.59
C VAL A 193 29.48 17.78 19.57
N ILE A 194 28.22 18.13 19.81
CA ILE A 194 27.32 17.42 20.72
C ILE A 194 26.41 16.46 19.94
N ASP A 195 25.96 16.86 18.76
CA ASP A 195 24.98 16.12 17.97
C ASP A 195 25.06 16.48 16.48
N ILE A 196 24.63 15.55 15.63
CA ILE A 196 24.54 15.72 14.17
C ILE A 196 23.08 15.50 13.74
N ARG A 197 22.48 16.52 13.12
CA ARG A 197 21.05 16.51 12.76
C ARG A 197 20.78 17.15 11.39
N GLY A 198 19.52 17.13 10.97
CA GLY A 198 19.07 17.86 9.79
C GLY A 198 18.94 19.35 10.09
N TRP A 199 19.20 20.20 9.09
CA TRP A 199 18.88 21.63 9.18
C TRP A 199 17.37 21.87 9.28
N ASP A 200 16.63 21.09 8.52
CA ASP A 200 15.18 21.13 8.36
C ASP A 200 14.60 19.71 8.27
N VAL A 201 13.32 19.60 7.92
CA VAL A 201 12.64 18.31 7.72
C VAL A 201 13.05 17.59 6.43
N GLU A 202 13.62 18.31 5.46
CA GLU A 202 13.98 17.80 4.14
C GLU A 202 15.36 17.15 4.15
N THR A 203 16.34 17.80 4.78
CA THR A 203 17.73 17.36 4.85
C THR A 203 18.04 16.58 6.12
N GLY A 204 18.87 15.54 6.00
CA GLY A 204 19.34 14.74 7.13
C GLY A 204 20.84 14.90 7.37
N ARG A 205 21.25 14.97 8.65
CA ARG A 205 22.67 14.98 9.05
C ARG A 205 23.51 16.04 8.33
N SER A 206 22.90 17.19 8.06
CA SER A 206 23.44 18.29 7.28
C SER A 206 24.07 19.39 8.14
N VAL A 207 23.88 19.33 9.46
CA VAL A 207 24.42 20.29 10.44
C VAL A 207 24.90 19.63 11.73
N ALA A 208 25.79 20.31 12.44
CA ALA A 208 26.34 19.92 13.72
C ALA A 208 25.96 20.93 14.82
N SER A 209 25.49 20.44 15.96
CA SER A 209 25.33 21.24 17.18
C SER A 209 26.66 21.27 17.93
N VAL A 210 27.17 22.46 18.26
CA VAL A 210 28.49 22.65 18.87
C VAL A 210 28.35 23.49 20.13
N THR A 211 28.93 23.02 21.23
CA THR A 211 29.19 23.83 22.44
C THR A 211 30.59 24.41 22.37
N TRP A 212 30.70 25.73 22.47
CA TRP A 212 31.98 26.44 22.49
C TRP A 212 32.56 26.55 23.89
N ALA A 213 33.83 26.95 23.99
CA ALA A 213 34.55 27.04 25.25
C ALA A 213 33.94 28.01 26.27
N ASP A 214 33.14 28.98 25.82
CA ASP A 214 32.39 29.92 26.67
C ASP A 214 31.04 29.36 27.17
N GLY A 215 30.71 28.12 26.79
CA GLY A 215 29.46 27.44 27.16
C GLY A 215 28.29 27.70 26.20
N THR A 216 28.44 28.59 25.22
CA THR A 216 27.39 28.83 24.22
C THR A 216 27.24 27.64 23.30
N THR A 217 26.00 27.35 22.89
CA THR A 217 25.70 26.23 21.98
C THR A 217 24.90 26.73 20.80
N ASN A 218 25.34 26.40 19.58
CA ASN A 218 24.58 26.68 18.37
C ASN A 218 24.81 25.63 17.27
N VAL A 219 24.15 25.81 16.13
CA VAL A 219 24.08 24.84 15.03
C VAL A 219 24.77 25.40 13.79
N TYR A 220 25.62 24.61 13.17
CA TYR A 220 26.49 25.03 12.07
C TYR A 220 26.45 24.06 10.90
N ARG A 221 26.59 24.56 9.67
CA ARG A 221 26.44 23.77 8.44
C ARG A 221 27.62 22.81 8.25
N VAL A 222 27.31 21.54 7.98
CA VAL A 222 28.27 20.49 7.62
C VAL A 222 27.66 19.68 6.47
N GLY A 223 27.56 20.31 5.30
CA GLY A 223 26.97 19.74 4.10
C GLY A 223 25.65 20.38 3.65
N HIS A 224 24.92 21.09 4.52
CA HIS A 224 23.72 21.83 4.09
C HIS A 224 24.09 22.85 2.99
N LYS A 225 23.46 22.72 1.81
CA LYS A 225 23.76 23.52 0.61
C LYS A 225 25.25 23.52 0.19
N GLY A 226 25.97 22.45 0.52
CA GLY A 226 27.42 22.35 0.24
C GLY A 226 28.30 23.26 1.09
N LYS A 227 27.80 23.79 2.22
CA LYS A 227 28.57 24.66 3.12
C LYS A 227 29.19 23.88 4.28
N VAL A 228 30.40 24.26 4.67
CA VAL A 228 31.14 23.68 5.79
C VAL A 228 31.63 24.80 6.71
N ASP A 229 30.83 25.08 7.74
CA ASP A 229 31.07 26.15 8.70
C ASP A 229 32.07 25.74 9.79
N LEU A 230 32.48 24.47 9.86
CA LEU A 230 33.33 23.93 10.92
C LEU A 230 34.59 23.28 10.36
N LYS A 231 35.71 23.44 11.06
CA LYS A 231 36.96 22.73 10.79
C LYS A 231 37.31 21.85 11.98
N CYS A 232 37.46 20.56 11.75
CA CYS A 232 37.89 19.60 12.76
C CYS A 232 39.37 19.80 13.10
N VAL A 233 39.69 19.68 14.38
CA VAL A 233 41.07 19.68 14.91
C VAL A 233 41.39 18.42 15.70
N VAL A 234 40.37 17.81 16.32
CA VAL A 234 40.46 16.46 16.90
C VAL A 234 39.28 15.68 16.37
N GLU A 235 39.58 14.69 15.54
CA GLU A 235 38.61 13.81 14.91
C GLU A 235 37.88 12.94 15.93
N ALA A 236 36.58 12.72 15.70
CA ALA A 236 35.80 11.73 16.43
C ALA A 236 35.41 10.57 15.50
N PRO A 237 35.26 9.34 16.04
CA PRO A 237 34.76 8.23 15.27
C PRO A 237 33.27 8.42 14.93
N GLY A 238 32.94 8.28 13.64
CA GLY A 238 31.58 8.35 13.10
C GLY A 238 30.92 6.98 12.88
N GLY A 239 31.53 5.92 13.41
CA GLY A 239 31.19 4.53 13.10
C GLY A 239 32.14 3.95 12.07
N PHE A 240 31.58 3.24 11.09
CA PHE A 240 32.36 2.44 10.16
C PHE A 240 31.79 2.50 8.74
N TYR A 241 32.53 1.94 7.78
CA TYR A 241 32.00 1.63 6.46
C TYR A 241 32.71 0.43 5.80
N TYR A 242 32.01 -0.21 4.86
CA TYR A 242 32.54 -1.23 3.96
C TYR A 242 32.90 -0.56 2.64
N LYS A 243 34.20 -0.41 2.36
CA LYS A 243 34.72 0.35 1.21
C LYS A 243 34.13 -0.14 -0.12
N ASP A 244 34.11 -1.45 -0.32
CA ASP A 244 33.65 -2.09 -1.56
C ASP A 244 32.13 -2.01 -1.75
N HIS A 245 31.40 -1.67 -0.69
CA HIS A 245 29.94 -1.53 -0.73
C HIS A 245 29.48 -0.09 -0.90
N LEU A 246 30.39 0.90 -1.00
CA LEU A 246 30.02 2.29 -1.27
C LEU A 246 29.97 2.58 -2.79
N PRO A 247 29.09 3.50 -3.24
CA PRO A 247 29.09 3.98 -4.63
C PRO A 247 30.35 4.79 -4.95
N ARG A 248 30.79 4.74 -6.22
CA ARG A 248 31.81 5.67 -6.75
C ARG A 248 31.16 7.02 -7.03
N LEU A 249 31.71 8.09 -6.46
CA LEU A 249 31.18 9.43 -6.68
C LEU A 249 31.39 9.87 -8.14
N GLY A 250 30.34 10.35 -8.79
CA GLY A 250 30.34 10.77 -10.20
C GLY A 250 30.12 9.64 -11.20
N LYS A 251 30.09 8.38 -10.76
CA LYS A 251 29.39 7.35 -11.52
C LYS A 251 27.91 7.52 -11.19
N PRO A 252 27.05 7.94 -12.14
CA PRO A 252 25.64 8.11 -11.84
C PRO A 252 25.08 6.78 -11.35
N ALA A 253 24.27 6.84 -10.29
CA ALA A 253 23.42 5.71 -9.94
C ALA A 253 22.69 5.30 -11.22
N GLU A 254 22.73 4.02 -11.57
CA GLU A 254 21.79 3.53 -12.57
C GLU A 254 20.42 3.78 -11.98
N LEU A 255 19.78 4.85 -12.43
CA LEU A 255 18.36 5.01 -12.24
C LEU A 255 17.72 3.74 -12.76
N GLN A 256 16.61 3.36 -12.15
CA GLN A 256 15.85 2.24 -12.63
C GLN A 256 15.37 2.59 -14.06
N ARG A 257 16.22 2.30 -15.06
CA ARG A 257 15.83 2.29 -16.46
C ARG A 257 14.78 1.23 -16.51
N LYS A 258 13.57 1.64 -16.79
CA LYS A 258 12.51 0.67 -16.97
C LYS A 258 12.95 -0.28 -18.09
N ALA A 259 12.97 -1.58 -17.78
CA ALA A 259 13.46 -2.62 -18.66
C ALA A 259 12.88 -2.48 -20.08
N SER A 260 13.75 -2.54 -21.08
CA SER A 260 13.39 -2.90 -22.46
C SER A 260 14.65 -3.42 -23.16
N ALA A 261 14.76 -4.75 -23.31
CA ALA A 261 15.44 -5.50 -24.37
C ALA A 261 15.70 -6.97 -23.96
N GLU A 262 14.62 -7.70 -23.62
CA GLU A 262 14.46 -9.13 -23.88
C GLU A 262 13.05 -9.26 -24.44
N SER A 263 12.93 -9.19 -25.76
CA SER A 263 11.69 -8.76 -26.43
C SER A 263 11.31 -7.33 -26.01
N PRO A 264 10.69 -6.51 -26.88
CA PRO A 264 10.09 -5.31 -26.36
C PRO A 264 9.00 -5.75 -25.36
N PRO A 265 8.94 -5.20 -24.12
CA PRO A 265 7.97 -5.59 -23.10
C PRO A 265 6.52 -5.40 -23.56
N PHE A 266 6.35 -4.67 -24.66
CA PHE A 266 5.08 -4.41 -25.33
C PHE A 266 5.24 -4.62 -26.83
N GLN A 267 4.18 -5.01 -27.51
CA GLN A 267 4.09 -5.09 -28.97
C GLN A 267 3.04 -4.09 -29.48
N HIS A 268 3.06 -3.81 -30.79
CA HIS A 268 2.01 -3.00 -31.41
C HIS A 268 0.63 -3.59 -31.11
N GLY A 269 -0.28 -2.78 -30.55
CA GLY A 269 -1.63 -3.21 -30.18
C GLY A 269 -1.80 -3.59 -28.71
N ASP A 270 -0.71 -3.76 -27.93
CA ASP A 270 -0.83 -4.07 -26.51
C ASP A 270 -1.56 -2.95 -25.75
N LYS A 271 -2.47 -3.37 -24.86
CA LYS A 271 -3.16 -2.47 -23.93
C LYS A 271 -2.27 -2.25 -22.72
N VAL A 272 -1.93 -0.98 -22.50
CA VAL A 272 -0.97 -0.56 -21.50
C VAL A 272 -1.50 0.62 -20.72
N LYS A 273 -1.21 0.66 -19.43
CA LYS A 273 -1.51 1.81 -18.56
C LYS A 273 -0.25 2.36 -17.96
N CYS A 274 -0.14 3.69 -17.90
CA CYS A 274 0.85 4.31 -17.03
C CYS A 274 0.28 4.49 -15.63
N LEU A 275 0.75 3.74 -14.65
CA LEU A 275 0.22 3.80 -13.27
C LEU A 275 1.11 4.59 -12.31
N LEU A 276 2.14 5.24 -12.84
CA LEU A 276 3.04 6.07 -12.06
C LEU A 276 2.43 7.44 -11.82
N ALA A 277 2.56 7.96 -10.59
CA ALA A 277 2.12 9.30 -10.25
C ALA A 277 2.79 10.36 -11.15
N MET A 278 2.12 11.51 -11.36
CA MET A 278 2.56 12.57 -12.29
C MET A 278 3.98 13.07 -12.05
N ASP A 279 4.37 13.24 -10.81
CA ASP A 279 5.70 13.63 -10.37
C ASP A 279 6.76 12.57 -10.71
N ILE A 280 6.45 11.29 -10.47
CA ILE A 280 7.30 10.15 -10.83
C ILE A 280 7.37 9.99 -12.35
N LEU A 281 6.25 10.11 -13.06
CA LEU A 281 6.21 10.03 -14.52
C LEU A 281 6.99 11.19 -15.14
N ARG A 282 6.84 12.42 -14.61
CA ARG A 282 7.60 13.58 -15.07
C ARG A 282 9.10 13.35 -14.96
N GLU A 283 9.60 12.89 -13.81
CA GLU A 283 11.02 12.51 -13.64
C GLU A 283 11.43 11.31 -14.51
N MET A 284 10.52 10.41 -14.85
CA MET A 284 10.83 9.25 -15.71
C MET A 284 10.68 9.51 -17.21
N GLN A 285 10.10 10.64 -17.59
CA GLN A 285 9.98 11.11 -18.97
C GLN A 285 11.18 11.92 -19.44
N GLU A 286 12.00 12.31 -18.48
CA GLU A 286 13.33 12.90 -18.59
C GLU A 286 14.25 12.03 -19.49
N GLY A 287 14.52 12.51 -20.71
CA GLY A 287 15.26 11.76 -21.75
C GLY A 287 14.47 10.74 -22.59
N HIS A 288 13.14 10.61 -22.39
CA HIS A 288 12.28 9.58 -23.01
C HIS A 288 10.99 10.18 -23.63
N GLY A 289 11.15 11.16 -24.52
CA GLY A 289 10.04 11.87 -25.18
C GLY A 289 9.58 13.15 -24.47
N GLY A 290 10.15 13.44 -23.28
CA GLY A 290 9.94 14.66 -22.51
C GLY A 290 8.61 14.69 -21.75
N TRP A 291 8.52 15.56 -20.75
CA TRP A 291 7.28 15.81 -20.03
C TRP A 291 6.49 16.94 -20.69
N ASN A 292 5.25 16.65 -21.08
CA ASN A 292 4.25 17.67 -21.39
C ASN A 292 3.17 17.63 -20.30
N PRO A 293 2.73 18.76 -19.72
CA PRO A 293 1.68 18.77 -18.71
C PRO A 293 0.41 18.02 -19.12
N LYS A 294 0.08 17.97 -20.42
CA LYS A 294 -1.05 17.19 -20.95
C LYS A 294 -0.86 15.68 -20.86
N MET A 295 0.37 15.18 -20.71
CA MET A 295 0.63 13.75 -20.47
C MET A 295 0.05 13.27 -19.14
N ALA A 296 -0.07 14.18 -18.15
CA ALA A 296 -0.71 13.89 -16.87
C ALA A 296 -2.15 13.42 -17.05
N GLU A 297 -2.84 13.94 -18.06
CA GLU A 297 -4.22 13.58 -18.39
C GLU A 297 -4.34 12.11 -18.82
N PHE A 298 -3.25 11.49 -19.29
CA PHE A 298 -3.22 10.10 -19.78
C PHE A 298 -2.62 9.10 -18.78
N ILE A 299 -2.18 9.56 -17.60
CA ILE A 299 -1.80 8.67 -16.49
C ILE A 299 -3.05 7.94 -16.01
N GLY A 300 -2.95 6.63 -15.82
CA GLY A 300 -4.05 5.77 -15.42
C GLY A 300 -5.02 5.40 -16.54
N GLN A 301 -4.91 6.03 -17.72
CA GLN A 301 -5.72 5.68 -18.90
C GLN A 301 -5.11 4.48 -19.64
N THR A 302 -5.98 3.60 -20.15
CA THR A 302 -5.53 2.48 -21.00
C THR A 302 -5.26 3.01 -22.39
N GLY A 303 -3.99 3.13 -22.74
CA GLY A 303 -3.56 3.44 -24.09
C GLY A 303 -3.25 2.18 -24.87
N THR A 304 -3.18 2.32 -26.20
CA THR A 304 -2.79 1.22 -27.09
C THR A 304 -1.41 1.53 -27.64
N VAL A 305 -0.48 0.57 -27.55
CA VAL A 305 0.87 0.76 -28.09
C VAL A 305 0.79 0.91 -29.61
N HIS A 306 1.10 2.11 -30.11
CA HIS A 306 1.06 2.45 -31.52
C HIS A 306 2.38 2.15 -32.24
N ARG A 307 3.54 2.36 -31.60
CA ARG A 307 4.84 1.88 -32.11
C ARG A 307 5.92 1.98 -31.04
N ILE A 308 7.05 1.30 -31.27
CA ILE A 308 8.23 1.37 -30.43
C ILE A 308 9.31 2.08 -31.21
N THR A 309 10.00 3.02 -30.56
CA THR A 309 11.05 3.82 -31.19
C THR A 309 12.37 3.06 -31.22
N ASP A 310 13.30 3.49 -32.09
CA ASP A 310 14.63 2.89 -32.26
C ASP A 310 15.49 2.93 -30.97
N ARG A 311 15.10 3.77 -29.99
CA ARG A 311 15.71 3.89 -28.65
C ARG A 311 15.03 3.02 -27.57
N GLY A 312 13.95 2.30 -27.91
CA GLY A 312 13.21 1.41 -27.02
C GLY A 312 11.99 2.04 -26.33
N ASP A 313 11.67 3.31 -26.59
CA ASP A 313 10.51 3.99 -26.00
C ASP A 313 9.18 3.61 -26.63
N VAL A 314 8.12 3.60 -25.84
CA VAL A 314 6.82 3.08 -26.22
C VAL A 314 5.91 4.26 -26.56
N ARG A 315 5.56 4.39 -27.85
CA ARG A 315 4.60 5.41 -28.30
C ARG A 315 3.20 4.85 -28.18
N VAL A 316 2.42 5.43 -27.29
CA VAL A 316 1.08 4.99 -26.92
C VAL A 316 0.06 5.98 -27.48
N GLN A 317 -0.94 5.45 -28.16
CA GLN A 317 -2.08 6.22 -28.66
C GLN A 317 -3.21 6.15 -27.64
N PHE A 318 -3.72 7.31 -27.29
CA PHE A 318 -4.88 7.50 -26.42
C PHE A 318 -5.93 8.27 -27.19
N ASN A 319 -7.14 7.71 -27.25
CA ASN A 319 -8.23 8.24 -28.06
C ASN A 319 -7.79 8.46 -29.54
N SER A 320 -8.65 8.96 -30.43
CA SER A 320 -8.44 8.84 -31.88
C SER A 320 -7.23 9.60 -32.46
N ASP A 321 -6.65 10.59 -31.76
CA ASP A 321 -5.56 11.43 -32.32
C ASP A 321 -4.36 11.69 -31.38
N ALA A 322 -4.47 11.49 -30.06
CA ALA A 322 -3.40 11.87 -29.13
C ALA A 322 -2.34 10.76 -29.02
N ARG A 323 -1.08 11.09 -29.32
CA ARG A 323 0.04 10.13 -29.31
C ARG A 323 1.20 10.64 -28.49
N TRP A 324 1.47 9.93 -27.39
CA TRP A 324 2.49 10.28 -26.43
C TRP A 324 3.55 9.19 -26.35
N THR A 325 4.80 9.58 -26.12
CA THR A 325 5.91 8.62 -25.97
C THR A 325 6.18 8.45 -24.50
N PHE A 326 6.09 7.23 -24.02
CA PHE A 326 6.35 6.88 -22.62
C PHE A 326 7.62 6.05 -22.52
N HIS A 327 8.41 6.30 -21.49
CA HIS A 327 9.48 5.39 -21.11
C HIS A 327 8.87 4.01 -20.77
N PRO A 328 9.36 2.86 -21.31
CA PRO A 328 8.71 1.54 -21.28
C PRO A 328 8.04 1.12 -19.98
N GLY A 329 8.75 0.96 -18.87
CA GLY A 329 8.09 0.60 -17.59
C GLY A 329 7.46 1.78 -16.83
N ALA A 330 7.06 2.85 -17.53
CA ALA A 330 5.95 3.65 -17.02
C ALA A 330 4.68 2.86 -17.16
N LEU A 331 4.69 1.99 -18.17
CA LEU A 331 3.57 1.25 -18.66
C LEU A 331 3.60 -0.15 -18.06
N THR A 332 2.40 -0.67 -17.78
CA THR A 332 2.18 -2.03 -17.29
C THR A 332 1.21 -2.75 -18.23
N LYS A 333 1.47 -4.03 -18.53
CA LYS A 333 0.61 -4.92 -19.34
C LYS A 333 -0.44 -5.57 -18.42
N HIS A 334 -1.68 -5.76 -18.87
CA HIS A 334 -2.84 -6.04 -17.98
C HIS A 334 -3.66 -7.29 -18.42
N ASN A 335 -3.47 -8.48 -17.80
CA ASN A 335 -4.22 -9.74 -18.08
C ASN A 335 -4.60 -10.53 -16.79
N THR A 336 -5.90 -10.80 -16.50
CA THR A 336 -6.40 -11.69 -15.40
C THR A 336 -7.73 -12.38 -15.80
N PHE A 337 -7.98 -13.62 -15.33
CA PHE A 337 -9.13 -14.48 -15.67
C PHE A 337 -9.96 -14.93 -14.43
N TRP A 338 -11.26 -15.19 -14.59
CA TRP A 338 -12.20 -15.58 -13.54
C TRP A 338 -12.99 -16.86 -13.86
N VAL A 339 -13.56 -17.52 -12.84
CA VAL A 339 -14.51 -18.62 -13.05
C VAL A 339 -15.73 -18.09 -13.80
N GLY A 340 -15.98 -18.64 -14.97
CA GLY A 340 -17.01 -18.18 -15.89
C GLY A 340 -16.47 -17.48 -17.13
N ASP A 341 -15.21 -17.05 -17.13
CA ASP A 341 -14.61 -16.39 -18.28
C ASP A 341 -14.50 -17.33 -19.47
N MET A 342 -14.75 -16.77 -20.65
CA MET A 342 -14.49 -17.43 -21.91
C MET A 342 -13.04 -17.17 -22.29
N VAL A 343 -12.28 -18.23 -22.50
CA VAL A 343 -10.85 -18.18 -22.79
C VAL A 343 -10.52 -19.06 -23.98
N ARG A 344 -9.55 -18.65 -24.79
CA ARG A 344 -9.02 -19.42 -25.92
C ARG A 344 -7.68 -20.02 -25.55
N VAL A 345 -7.52 -21.32 -25.76
CA VAL A 345 -6.23 -22.00 -25.57
C VAL A 345 -5.30 -21.63 -26.72
N ILE A 346 -4.04 -21.32 -26.41
CA ILE A 346 -3.00 -21.04 -27.41
C ILE A 346 -2.85 -22.25 -28.34
N GLU A 347 -2.62 -22.00 -29.62
CA GLU A 347 -2.56 -23.04 -30.67
C GLU A 347 -1.22 -23.79 -30.73
N ASP A 348 -0.15 -23.18 -30.20
CA ASP A 348 1.21 -23.71 -30.28
C ASP A 348 1.45 -24.85 -29.26
N LEU A 349 1.40 -26.09 -29.77
CA LEU A 349 1.57 -27.33 -29.02
C LEU A 349 2.85 -27.35 -28.17
N GLU A 350 3.99 -26.95 -28.72
CA GLU A 350 5.28 -27.03 -28.03
C GLU A 350 5.39 -26.02 -26.88
N THR A 351 4.75 -24.85 -27.02
CA THR A 351 4.66 -23.86 -25.94
C THR A 351 3.68 -24.29 -24.86
N VAL A 352 2.54 -24.87 -25.20
CA VAL A 352 1.58 -25.38 -24.21
C VAL A 352 2.17 -26.54 -23.41
N LYS A 353 2.88 -27.48 -24.05
CA LYS A 353 3.61 -28.57 -23.37
C LYS A 353 4.61 -28.05 -22.34
N ARG A 354 5.41 -27.04 -22.72
CA ARG A 354 6.40 -26.43 -21.84
C ARG A 354 5.77 -25.71 -20.65
N LEU A 355 4.67 -25.01 -20.86
CA LEU A 355 3.96 -24.23 -19.83
C LEU A 355 3.11 -25.11 -18.90
N GLN A 356 2.75 -26.33 -19.34
CA GLN A 356 1.99 -27.30 -18.55
C GLN A 356 2.83 -28.13 -17.56
N ALA A 357 4.15 -28.13 -17.70
CA ALA A 357 5.03 -28.85 -16.78
C ALA A 357 4.88 -28.28 -15.35
N GLY A 358 4.50 -29.12 -14.39
CA GLY A 358 4.21 -28.70 -13.00
C GLY A 358 2.81 -28.10 -12.77
N HIS A 359 1.97 -28.00 -13.81
CA HIS A 359 0.65 -27.35 -13.80
C HIS A 359 -0.45 -28.28 -14.34
N GLY A 360 -0.49 -29.52 -13.84
CA GLY A 360 -1.41 -30.58 -14.27
C GLY A 360 -0.87 -31.53 -15.35
N GLU A 361 0.37 -31.30 -15.80
CA GLU A 361 1.09 -32.04 -16.85
C GLU A 361 0.37 -32.05 -18.22
N TRP A 362 1.13 -32.30 -19.28
CA TRP A 362 0.55 -32.45 -20.61
C TRP A 362 0.06 -33.88 -20.85
N THR A 363 -1.13 -34.02 -21.45
CA THR A 363 -1.61 -35.30 -22.02
C THR A 363 -1.94 -35.14 -23.50
N ASP A 364 -1.76 -36.18 -24.31
CA ASP A 364 -1.98 -36.09 -25.77
C ASP A 364 -3.43 -35.77 -26.14
N ASP A 365 -4.39 -36.08 -25.28
CA ASP A 365 -5.80 -35.72 -25.43
C ASP A 365 -6.05 -34.19 -25.33
N MET A 366 -5.15 -33.44 -24.68
CA MET A 366 -5.21 -31.97 -24.63
C MET A 366 -4.93 -31.31 -25.98
N ALA A 367 -4.38 -32.04 -26.97
CA ALA A 367 -4.20 -31.51 -28.32
C ALA A 367 -5.53 -31.05 -28.94
N LEU A 368 -6.64 -31.69 -28.55
CA LEU A 368 -7.99 -31.32 -28.96
C LEU A 368 -8.46 -29.97 -28.41
N ALA A 369 -7.76 -29.42 -27.42
CA ALA A 369 -8.09 -28.14 -26.81
C ALA A 369 -7.41 -26.94 -27.49
N LEU A 370 -6.32 -27.16 -28.23
CA LEU A 370 -5.51 -26.10 -28.81
C LEU A 370 -6.33 -25.26 -29.80
N GLY A 371 -6.31 -23.94 -29.63
CA GLY A 371 -7.06 -23.00 -30.46
C GLY A 371 -8.55 -22.91 -30.17
N HIS A 372 -9.11 -23.81 -29.36
CA HIS A 372 -10.52 -23.81 -29.03
C HIS A 372 -10.85 -22.86 -27.87
N ILE A 373 -12.12 -22.41 -27.87
CA ILE A 373 -12.68 -21.56 -26.83
C ILE A 373 -13.31 -22.46 -25.77
N GLY A 374 -13.01 -22.19 -24.51
CA GLY A 374 -13.59 -22.87 -23.37
C GLY A 374 -13.96 -21.91 -22.25
N LYS A 375 -14.81 -22.39 -21.35
CA LYS A 375 -15.26 -21.67 -20.17
C LYS A 375 -14.42 -22.09 -18.96
N VAL A 376 -13.89 -21.12 -18.21
CA VAL A 376 -13.19 -21.39 -16.96
C VAL A 376 -14.20 -21.91 -15.93
N MET A 377 -14.04 -23.16 -15.51
CA MET A 377 -14.89 -23.86 -14.54
C MET A 377 -14.38 -23.72 -13.11
N LYS A 378 -13.07 -23.58 -12.94
CA LYS A 378 -12.43 -23.46 -11.63
C LYS A 378 -11.11 -22.74 -11.78
N VAL A 379 -10.83 -21.82 -10.87
CA VAL A 379 -9.50 -21.25 -10.66
C VAL A 379 -8.93 -21.95 -9.43
N PHE A 380 -7.78 -22.58 -9.57
CA PHE A 380 -7.10 -23.26 -8.47
C PHE A 380 -6.25 -22.27 -7.66
N GLY A 381 -5.88 -22.65 -6.43
CA GLY A 381 -5.16 -21.77 -5.51
C GLY A 381 -3.71 -21.46 -5.95
N ASP A 382 -3.17 -22.23 -6.89
CA ASP A 382 -1.89 -22.01 -7.57
C ASP A 382 -2.00 -21.10 -8.82
N GLY A 383 -3.23 -20.67 -9.17
CA GLY A 383 -3.52 -19.85 -10.33
C GLY A 383 -3.97 -20.64 -11.56
N ASP A 384 -3.90 -21.97 -11.56
CA ASP A 384 -4.29 -22.78 -12.71
C ASP A 384 -5.79 -22.74 -12.98
N LEU A 385 -6.14 -22.87 -14.25
CA LEU A 385 -7.50 -22.71 -14.75
C LEU A 385 -8.03 -24.04 -15.27
N ARG A 386 -9.05 -24.59 -14.62
CA ARG A 386 -9.83 -25.68 -15.22
C ARG A 386 -10.74 -25.10 -16.28
N VAL A 387 -10.51 -25.43 -17.54
CA VAL A 387 -11.28 -24.93 -18.67
C VAL A 387 -12.09 -26.07 -19.29
N SER A 388 -13.39 -25.85 -19.47
CA SER A 388 -14.28 -26.76 -20.21
C SER A 388 -14.46 -26.28 -21.64
N ILE A 389 -14.20 -27.16 -22.61
CA ILE A 389 -14.30 -26.87 -24.04
C ILE A 389 -15.61 -27.44 -24.59
N VAL A 390 -16.08 -26.87 -25.70
CA VAL A 390 -17.30 -27.32 -26.40
C VAL A 390 -17.17 -28.80 -26.74
N GLY A 391 -17.97 -29.65 -26.06
CA GLY A 391 -17.84 -31.11 -26.09
C GLY A 391 -17.88 -31.79 -24.70
N GLY A 392 -17.88 -31.00 -23.62
CA GLY A 392 -18.04 -31.50 -22.24
C GLY A 392 -16.74 -31.99 -21.58
N GLN A 393 -15.64 -32.00 -22.34
CA GLN A 393 -14.31 -32.29 -21.81
C GLN A 393 -13.72 -31.06 -21.10
N SER A 394 -12.97 -31.28 -20.03
CA SER A 394 -12.31 -30.20 -19.28
C SER A 394 -10.91 -30.60 -18.88
N TRP A 395 -9.98 -29.65 -19.01
CA TRP A 395 -8.57 -29.82 -18.63
C TRP A 395 -8.11 -28.65 -17.77
N THR A 396 -7.05 -28.87 -17.01
CA THR A 396 -6.39 -27.82 -16.23
C THR A 396 -5.29 -27.21 -17.08
N PHE A 397 -5.25 -25.87 -17.13
CA PHE A 397 -4.28 -25.11 -17.90
C PHE A 397 -3.59 -24.07 -17.02
N ASN A 398 -2.29 -23.90 -17.23
CA ASN A 398 -1.57 -22.71 -16.82
C ASN A 398 -2.23 -21.47 -17.45
N PRO A 399 -2.45 -20.36 -16.72
CA PRO A 399 -3.02 -19.12 -17.26
C PRO A 399 -2.29 -18.56 -18.48
N ALA A 400 -0.98 -18.80 -18.58
CA ALA A 400 -0.16 -18.39 -19.71
C ALA A 400 -0.48 -19.17 -21.00
N CYS A 401 -1.17 -20.31 -20.90
CA CYS A 401 -1.68 -21.08 -22.04
C CYS A 401 -3.01 -20.52 -22.57
N LEU A 402 -3.57 -19.49 -21.95
CA LEU A 402 -4.94 -19.03 -22.17
C LEU A 402 -4.98 -17.53 -22.53
N MET A 403 -5.90 -17.17 -23.41
CA MET A 403 -6.16 -15.80 -23.84
C MET A 403 -7.62 -15.44 -23.59
N ALA A 404 -7.90 -14.20 -23.15
CA ALA A 404 -9.27 -13.76 -22.89
C ALA A 404 -10.06 -13.70 -24.18
N TYR A 405 -11.25 -14.29 -24.17
CA TYR A 405 -12.13 -14.36 -25.32
C TYR A 405 -13.47 -13.71 -24.96
N HIS A 406 -13.78 -12.57 -25.58
CA HIS A 406 -15.08 -11.94 -25.44
C HIS A 406 -15.89 -12.20 -26.70
N LEU A 407 -17.10 -12.77 -26.54
CA LEU A 407 -18.09 -12.86 -27.61
C LEU A 407 -18.76 -11.49 -27.78
N GLU A 408 -18.69 -10.94 -28.97
CA GLU A 408 -19.59 -9.86 -29.37
C GLU A 408 -21.02 -10.40 -29.48
N ALA A 409 -21.96 -9.69 -28.83
CA ALA A 409 -23.43 -9.73 -28.95
C ALA A 409 -24.17 -11.07 -28.76
N ASP A 410 -24.95 -11.20 -27.67
CA ASP A 410 -26.43 -11.20 -27.71
C ASP A 410 -27.10 -11.62 -26.39
N ALA A 411 -28.27 -11.00 -26.18
CA ALA A 411 -29.32 -11.10 -25.18
C ALA A 411 -29.47 -12.32 -24.20
N ASN A 412 -29.85 -11.95 -22.97
CA ASN A 412 -30.84 -12.55 -22.06
C ASN A 412 -30.51 -13.73 -21.11
N LEU A 413 -30.93 -13.49 -19.85
CA LEU A 413 -31.44 -14.41 -18.81
C LEU A 413 -30.44 -15.33 -18.08
N ASN A 414 -30.06 -14.96 -16.84
CA ASN A 414 -30.81 -15.38 -15.65
C ASN A 414 -30.15 -14.87 -14.36
N ALA A 415 -30.97 -14.21 -13.54
CA ALA A 415 -30.70 -13.90 -12.15
C ALA A 415 -31.35 -14.97 -11.25
N THR A 416 -30.63 -15.41 -10.21
CA THR A 416 -31.18 -15.98 -8.98
C THR A 416 -30.29 -15.50 -7.84
N GLU A 417 -30.71 -14.46 -7.11
CA GLU A 417 -31.56 -14.46 -5.88
C GLU A 417 -30.77 -14.70 -4.58
N SER A 418 -30.46 -13.60 -3.87
CA SER A 418 -30.78 -13.30 -2.45
C SER A 418 -29.88 -12.12 -2.01
N ALA A 419 -30.36 -10.93 -1.65
CA ALA A 419 -31.36 -10.64 -0.64
C ALA A 419 -32.46 -9.67 -1.14
N LYS A 420 -33.69 -9.92 -0.68
CA LYS A 420 -34.90 -9.14 -0.97
C LYS A 420 -34.84 -7.76 -0.31
N GLU A 421 -34.53 -6.73 -1.09
CA GLU A 421 -35.10 -5.40 -0.86
C GLU A 421 -36.52 -5.35 -1.45
N PRO A 422 -37.46 -4.61 -0.84
CA PRO A 422 -38.78 -4.38 -1.44
C PRO A 422 -38.58 -3.73 -2.81
N LYS A 423 -39.37 -4.14 -3.83
CA LYS A 423 -39.39 -3.50 -5.16
C LYS A 423 -39.25 -1.99 -4.99
N SER A 424 -38.13 -1.42 -5.42
CA SER A 424 -37.81 -0.01 -5.15
C SER A 424 -38.96 0.88 -5.63
N SER A 425 -39.29 1.92 -4.87
CA SER A 425 -40.28 2.95 -5.24
C SER A 425 -40.12 3.39 -6.71
N LEU A 426 -38.87 3.45 -7.18
CA LEU A 426 -38.48 3.73 -8.56
C LEU A 426 -39.05 2.73 -9.59
N GLY A 427 -38.95 1.42 -9.34
CA GLY A 427 -39.40 0.38 -10.27
C GLY A 427 -40.92 0.40 -10.45
N ALA A 428 -41.67 0.52 -9.35
CA ALA A 428 -43.13 0.64 -9.40
C ALA A 428 -43.58 1.93 -10.09
N ALA A 429 -42.86 3.03 -9.89
CA ALA A 429 -43.16 4.31 -10.51
C ALA A 429 -42.72 4.36 -11.99
N LEU A 430 -41.76 3.53 -12.43
CA LEU A 430 -41.44 3.33 -13.84
C LEU A 430 -42.54 2.52 -14.55
N GLU A 431 -43.03 1.44 -13.94
CA GLU A 431 -44.15 0.64 -14.47
C GLU A 431 -45.42 1.49 -14.68
N LYS A 432 -45.71 2.41 -13.74
CA LYS A 432 -46.81 3.38 -13.89
C LYS A 432 -46.61 4.34 -15.06
N LEU A 433 -45.38 4.80 -15.31
CA LEU A 433 -45.07 5.67 -16.45
C LEU A 433 -45.21 4.92 -17.80
N LEU A 434 -44.83 3.64 -17.84
CA LEU A 434 -44.92 2.79 -19.04
C LEU A 434 -46.37 2.41 -19.41
N THR A 435 -47.30 2.47 -18.45
CA THR A 435 -48.71 2.10 -18.65
C THR A 435 -49.64 3.31 -18.84
N GLN A 436 -49.12 4.53 -18.69
CA GLN A 436 -49.89 5.77 -18.75
C GLN A 436 -50.26 6.14 -20.20
N LYS A 437 -51.56 6.08 -20.55
CA LYS A 437 -52.11 6.68 -21.78
C LYS A 437 -52.43 8.15 -21.51
N SER A 438 -51.71 9.08 -22.13
CA SER A 438 -51.84 10.52 -21.85
C SER A 438 -52.10 11.37 -23.11
N ASP A 439 -52.85 12.45 -22.90
CA ASP A 439 -53.30 13.46 -23.86
C ASP A 439 -52.10 14.19 -24.54
N PRO A 440 -52.09 14.40 -25.87
CA PRO A 440 -50.96 14.95 -26.62
C PRO A 440 -50.35 16.29 -26.14
N GLU A 441 -51.07 17.12 -25.37
CA GLU A 441 -50.65 18.49 -25.02
C GLU A 441 -50.09 18.66 -23.59
N GLN A 442 -50.03 17.62 -22.75
CA GLN A 442 -49.59 17.79 -21.35
C GLN A 442 -48.06 17.91 -21.17
N PRO A 443 -47.56 18.86 -20.36
CA PRO A 443 -46.13 19.01 -20.06
C PRO A 443 -45.44 17.77 -19.46
N GLY A 444 -46.16 16.94 -18.70
CA GLY A 444 -45.64 15.70 -18.10
C GLY A 444 -45.35 14.58 -19.10
N ARG A 445 -45.74 14.76 -20.38
CA ARG A 445 -45.50 13.80 -21.47
C ARG A 445 -44.02 13.59 -21.75
N LEU A 446 -43.18 14.61 -21.57
CA LEU A 446 -41.74 14.51 -21.81
C LEU A 446 -41.12 13.35 -21.01
N VAL A 447 -41.46 13.23 -19.72
CA VAL A 447 -40.97 12.16 -18.83
C VAL A 447 -41.48 10.78 -19.28
N THR A 448 -42.73 10.70 -19.73
CA THR A 448 -43.32 9.47 -20.25
C THR A 448 -42.64 9.03 -21.55
N GLU A 449 -42.39 9.95 -22.50
CA GLU A 449 -41.69 9.61 -23.76
C GLU A 449 -40.25 9.15 -23.52
N VAL A 450 -39.57 9.73 -22.54
CA VAL A 450 -38.25 9.27 -22.09
C VAL A 450 -38.33 7.86 -21.50
N ALA A 451 -39.31 7.57 -20.65
CA ALA A 451 -39.50 6.22 -20.12
C ALA A 451 -39.69 5.17 -21.24
N HIS A 452 -40.33 5.55 -22.35
CA HIS A 452 -40.50 4.70 -23.53
C HIS A 452 -39.29 4.70 -24.50
N GLY A 453 -38.30 5.57 -24.31
CA GLY A 453 -37.13 5.69 -25.19
C GLY A 453 -37.39 6.36 -26.54
N ASN A 454 -38.48 7.12 -26.69
CA ASN A 454 -38.88 7.73 -27.96
C ASN A 454 -38.09 9.01 -28.29
N VAL A 455 -36.84 8.85 -28.77
CA VAL A 455 -35.93 9.98 -29.07
C VAL A 455 -36.55 11.05 -29.97
N ALA A 456 -37.21 10.64 -31.06
CA ALA A 456 -37.82 11.58 -32.01
C ALA A 456 -38.89 12.48 -31.37
N ARG A 457 -39.75 11.91 -30.52
CA ARG A 457 -40.81 12.64 -29.82
C ARG A 457 -40.24 13.53 -28.71
N VAL A 458 -39.21 13.06 -28.01
CA VAL A 458 -38.50 13.88 -27.02
C VAL A 458 -37.88 15.11 -27.69
N LEU A 459 -37.22 14.95 -28.84
CA LEU A 459 -36.65 16.07 -29.60
C LEU A 459 -37.71 17.08 -30.05
N GLU A 460 -38.86 16.59 -30.53
CA GLU A 460 -39.99 17.43 -30.94
C GLU A 460 -40.56 18.25 -29.76
N LEU A 461 -40.81 17.60 -28.62
CA LEU A 461 -41.36 18.22 -27.42
C LEU A 461 -40.42 19.29 -26.84
N VAL A 462 -39.13 18.98 -26.77
CA VAL A 462 -38.10 19.90 -26.30
C VAL A 462 -37.96 21.13 -27.20
N LYS A 463 -38.09 20.95 -28.53
CA LYS A 463 -38.07 22.08 -29.48
C LYS A 463 -39.31 22.98 -29.39
N ARG A 464 -40.50 22.41 -29.15
CA ARG A 464 -41.74 23.20 -28.99
C ARG A 464 -41.80 23.94 -27.65
N HIS A 465 -41.29 23.31 -26.59
CA HIS A 465 -41.42 23.81 -25.21
C HIS A 465 -40.07 23.77 -24.49
N PRO A 466 -39.08 24.60 -24.92
CA PRO A 466 -37.75 24.61 -24.30
C PRO A 466 -37.78 25.03 -22.82
N ASP A 467 -38.78 25.80 -22.42
CA ASP A 467 -39.04 26.25 -21.04
C ASP A 467 -39.55 25.14 -20.10
N LYS A 468 -39.92 23.97 -20.64
CA LYS A 468 -40.56 22.87 -19.89
C LYS A 468 -39.72 21.60 -19.79
N VAL A 469 -38.42 21.69 -20.05
CA VAL A 469 -37.50 20.53 -20.01
C VAL A 469 -37.42 19.88 -18.62
N ASP A 470 -37.60 20.67 -17.55
CA ASP A 470 -37.49 20.25 -16.15
C ASP A 470 -38.84 19.88 -15.51
N VAL A 471 -39.91 19.73 -16.30
CA VAL A 471 -41.22 19.32 -15.79
C VAL A 471 -41.13 17.95 -15.12
N ARG A 472 -41.73 17.85 -13.93
CA ARG A 472 -41.78 16.61 -13.14
C ARG A 472 -43.06 15.83 -13.45
N ASN A 473 -42.95 14.51 -13.61
CA ASN A 473 -44.07 13.57 -13.62
C ASN A 473 -43.82 12.51 -12.55
N GLN A 474 -44.79 12.30 -11.65
CA GLN A 474 -44.61 11.48 -10.44
C GLN A 474 -43.33 11.85 -9.67
N GLY A 475 -43.14 13.16 -9.42
CA GLY A 475 -41.99 13.67 -8.66
C GLY A 475 -40.65 13.64 -9.40
N ARG A 476 -40.57 13.24 -10.67
CA ARG A 476 -39.28 13.03 -11.36
C ARG A 476 -39.20 13.78 -12.67
N THR A 477 -38.03 14.34 -12.95
CA THR A 477 -37.70 15.00 -14.22
C THR A 477 -37.40 13.97 -15.30
N ALA A 478 -37.45 14.41 -16.56
CA ALA A 478 -37.06 13.60 -17.70
C ALA A 478 -35.58 13.15 -17.59
N LEU A 479 -34.70 14.02 -17.09
CA LEU A 479 -33.27 13.73 -16.94
C LEU A 479 -33.02 12.63 -15.90
N GLN A 480 -33.71 12.66 -14.75
CA GLN A 480 -33.60 11.61 -13.72
C GLN A 480 -34.03 10.23 -14.27
N VAL A 481 -35.16 10.16 -14.99
CA VAL A 481 -35.64 8.90 -15.58
C VAL A 481 -34.69 8.39 -16.67
N ALA A 482 -34.25 9.26 -17.59
CA ALA A 482 -33.26 8.89 -18.61
C ALA A 482 -31.95 8.37 -17.98
N SER A 483 -31.56 8.95 -16.84
CA SER A 483 -30.33 8.60 -16.14
C SER A 483 -30.38 7.24 -15.48
N TYR A 484 -31.52 6.88 -14.88
CA TYR A 484 -31.72 5.53 -14.34
C TYR A 484 -31.78 4.46 -15.43
N LEU A 485 -32.40 4.77 -16.57
CA LEU A 485 -32.54 3.83 -17.69
C LEU A 485 -31.28 3.68 -18.56
N GLY A 486 -30.25 4.49 -18.36
CA GLY A 486 -29.02 4.41 -19.15
C GLY A 486 -29.13 4.99 -20.56
N GLN A 487 -30.14 5.83 -20.81
CA GLN A 487 -30.41 6.35 -22.16
C GLN A 487 -29.48 7.53 -22.50
N VAL A 488 -28.21 7.24 -22.79
CA VAL A 488 -27.15 8.24 -22.99
C VAL A 488 -27.52 9.30 -24.04
N GLU A 489 -28.15 8.89 -25.15
CA GLU A 489 -28.58 9.82 -26.20
C GLU A 489 -29.62 10.83 -25.70
N LEU A 490 -30.62 10.35 -24.94
CA LEU A 490 -31.65 11.18 -24.35
C LEU A 490 -31.10 12.09 -23.26
N VAL A 491 -30.17 11.59 -22.44
CA VAL A 491 -29.44 12.42 -21.46
C VAL A 491 -28.71 13.56 -22.17
N ARG A 492 -27.98 13.29 -23.25
CA ARG A 492 -27.28 14.34 -24.02
C ARG A 492 -28.24 15.36 -24.62
N LEU A 493 -29.37 14.91 -25.16
CA LEU A 493 -30.41 15.77 -25.74
C LEU A 493 -31.02 16.68 -24.68
N LEU A 494 -31.42 16.13 -23.54
CA LEU A 494 -32.00 16.90 -22.43
C LEU A 494 -31.00 17.93 -21.88
N LEU A 495 -29.73 17.56 -21.75
CA LEU A 495 -28.66 18.49 -21.31
C LEU A 495 -28.35 19.57 -22.37
N GLN A 496 -28.46 19.26 -23.66
CA GLN A 496 -28.36 20.28 -24.73
C GLN A 496 -29.52 21.27 -24.67
N ALA A 497 -30.67 20.85 -24.14
CA ALA A 497 -31.82 21.70 -23.90
C ALA A 497 -31.84 22.36 -22.51
N HIS A 498 -30.68 22.43 -21.85
CA HIS A 498 -30.50 23.09 -20.54
C HIS A 498 -31.29 22.46 -19.39
N ALA A 499 -31.55 21.14 -19.41
CA ALA A 499 -32.10 20.44 -18.26
C ALA A 499 -31.23 20.61 -17.00
N GLY A 500 -31.86 20.88 -15.86
CA GLY A 500 -31.17 21.04 -14.58
C GLY A 500 -30.61 19.72 -14.05
N THR A 501 -29.28 19.62 -13.93
CA THR A 501 -28.58 18.40 -13.48
C THR A 501 -28.78 18.07 -12.01
N ASP A 502 -28.95 19.10 -11.18
CA ASP A 502 -28.95 19.00 -9.71
C ASP A 502 -30.35 19.15 -9.10
N LEU A 503 -31.40 19.08 -9.94
CA LEU A 503 -32.78 19.08 -9.48
C LEU A 503 -33.05 17.82 -8.66
N ARG A 504 -33.61 18.03 -7.47
CA ARG A 504 -33.86 16.98 -6.47
C ARG A 504 -35.30 16.51 -6.52
N ASP A 505 -35.50 15.22 -6.34
CA ASP A 505 -36.81 14.66 -6.03
C ASP A 505 -37.17 14.81 -4.54
N ASP A 506 -38.22 14.11 -4.09
CA ASP A 506 -38.76 14.25 -2.74
C ASP A 506 -37.85 13.54 -1.71
N GLU A 507 -37.06 12.56 -2.14
CA GLU A 507 -35.99 11.88 -1.40
C GLU A 507 -34.67 12.65 -1.42
N GLY A 508 -34.60 13.75 -2.18
CA GLY A 508 -33.41 14.56 -2.35
C GLY A 508 -32.44 14.04 -3.41
N ASP A 509 -32.83 13.02 -4.17
CA ASP A 509 -32.02 12.38 -5.20
C ASP A 509 -32.06 13.20 -6.51
N ALA A 510 -30.90 13.41 -7.10
CA ALA A 510 -30.73 14.11 -8.39
C ALA A 510 -30.33 13.14 -9.51
N ALA A 511 -30.18 13.63 -10.75
CA ALA A 511 -29.87 12.79 -11.91
C ALA A 511 -28.65 11.87 -11.70
N LEU A 512 -27.63 12.34 -10.99
CA LEU A 512 -26.43 11.53 -10.69
C LEU A 512 -26.70 10.37 -9.70
N HIS A 513 -27.61 10.55 -8.75
CA HIS A 513 -28.07 9.47 -7.87
C HIS A 513 -28.85 8.43 -8.67
N TYR A 514 -29.71 8.87 -9.60
CA TYR A 514 -30.46 7.98 -10.50
C TYR A 514 -29.53 7.18 -11.42
N ALA A 515 -28.46 7.79 -11.94
CA ALA A 515 -27.43 7.08 -12.68
C ALA A 515 -26.75 5.99 -11.83
N ALA A 516 -26.47 6.28 -10.55
CA ALA A 516 -25.93 5.29 -9.62
C ALA A 516 -26.93 4.18 -9.28
N PHE A 517 -28.22 4.49 -9.07
CA PHE A 517 -29.25 3.47 -8.87
C PHE A 517 -29.41 2.54 -10.07
N GLY A 518 -29.27 3.07 -11.28
CA GLY A 518 -29.41 2.33 -12.53
C GLY A 518 -28.16 1.57 -12.98
N ASN A 519 -27.05 1.65 -12.25
CA ASN A 519 -25.72 1.17 -12.67
C ASN A 519 -25.24 1.76 -14.02
N GLN A 520 -25.43 3.07 -14.21
CA GLN A 520 -25.20 3.75 -15.49
C GLN A 520 -23.92 4.61 -15.46
N ALA A 521 -22.77 3.96 -15.54
CA ALA A 521 -21.45 4.62 -15.47
C ALA A 521 -21.24 5.68 -16.56
N GLU A 522 -21.67 5.39 -17.80
CA GLU A 522 -21.54 6.35 -18.90
C GLU A 522 -22.47 7.56 -18.73
N VAL A 523 -23.67 7.35 -18.17
CA VAL A 523 -24.54 8.48 -17.85
C VAL A 523 -23.94 9.33 -16.74
N ALA A 524 -23.39 8.72 -15.69
CA ALA A 524 -22.69 9.44 -14.62
C ALA A 524 -21.56 10.30 -15.19
N ARG A 525 -20.76 9.76 -16.13
CA ARG A 525 -19.70 10.50 -16.83
C ARG A 525 -20.26 11.72 -17.60
N VAL A 526 -21.33 11.52 -18.36
CA VAL A 526 -21.97 12.59 -19.13
C VAL A 526 -22.53 13.68 -18.21
N LEU A 527 -23.22 13.31 -17.13
CA LEU A 527 -23.80 14.26 -16.18
C LEU A 527 -22.72 15.16 -15.54
N VAL A 528 -21.64 14.56 -15.02
CA VAL A 528 -20.56 15.34 -14.39
C VAL A 528 -19.83 16.21 -15.41
N SER A 529 -19.60 15.72 -16.63
CA SER A 529 -19.01 16.53 -17.71
C SER A 529 -19.86 17.74 -18.12
N ARG A 530 -21.15 17.74 -17.79
CA ARG A 530 -22.11 18.82 -18.04
C ARG A 530 -22.42 19.65 -16.79
N GLY A 531 -21.61 19.53 -15.74
CA GLY A 531 -21.67 20.39 -14.57
C GLY A 531 -22.54 19.87 -13.42
N ALA A 532 -22.95 18.60 -13.44
CA ALA A 532 -23.62 18.00 -12.29
C ALA A 532 -22.70 18.01 -11.06
N CYS A 533 -23.24 18.41 -9.90
CA CYS A 533 -22.47 18.41 -8.66
C CYS A 533 -22.19 16.97 -8.20
N VAL A 534 -20.94 16.52 -8.35
CA VAL A 534 -20.53 15.14 -8.03
C VAL A 534 -20.69 14.78 -6.54
N ASN A 535 -20.60 15.79 -5.67
CA ASN A 535 -20.70 15.67 -4.22
C ASN A 535 -22.09 16.03 -3.68
N LEU A 536 -23.10 16.11 -4.55
CA LEU A 536 -24.46 16.40 -4.13
C LEU A 536 -24.95 15.29 -3.19
N ILE A 537 -25.51 15.69 -2.04
CA ILE A 537 -26.08 14.78 -1.05
C ILE A 537 -27.61 14.77 -1.10
N ASN A 538 -28.22 13.60 -0.96
CA ASN A 538 -29.66 13.45 -0.78
C ASN A 538 -30.10 13.65 0.69
N ASN A 539 -31.37 13.41 1.02
CA ASN A 539 -31.90 13.62 2.37
C ASN A 539 -31.27 12.70 3.43
N ALA A 540 -30.70 11.55 3.01
CA ALA A 540 -29.95 10.63 3.87
C ALA A 540 -28.45 10.97 3.95
N LYS A 541 -28.05 12.19 3.52
CA LYS A 541 -26.65 12.63 3.37
C LYS A 541 -25.80 11.71 2.48
N CYS A 542 -26.43 10.89 1.64
CA CYS A 542 -25.71 10.00 0.74
C CYS A 542 -25.38 10.73 -0.55
N THR A 543 -24.15 10.58 -1.03
CA THR A 543 -23.76 10.96 -2.39
C THR A 543 -24.09 9.85 -3.38
N ALA A 544 -23.99 10.14 -4.69
CA ALA A 544 -24.07 9.10 -5.73
C ALA A 544 -23.03 7.98 -5.52
N LEU A 545 -21.87 8.28 -4.94
CA LEU A 545 -20.85 7.26 -4.61
C LEU A 545 -21.34 6.31 -3.51
N HIS A 546 -22.00 6.81 -2.47
CA HIS A 546 -22.61 5.95 -1.44
C HIS A 546 -23.68 5.02 -2.02
N VAL A 547 -24.46 5.49 -3.00
CA VAL A 547 -25.44 4.66 -3.70
C VAL A 547 -24.74 3.56 -4.50
N ALA A 548 -23.73 3.91 -5.30
CA ALA A 548 -22.95 2.95 -6.09
C ALA A 548 -22.28 1.89 -5.20
N VAL A 549 -21.70 2.31 -4.07
CA VAL A 549 -21.05 1.41 -3.10
C VAL A 549 -22.06 0.44 -2.49
N ARG A 550 -23.17 0.93 -1.94
CA ARG A 550 -24.18 0.07 -1.29
C ARG A 550 -24.85 -0.90 -2.25
N LYS A 551 -24.94 -0.54 -3.54
CA LYS A 551 -25.47 -1.41 -4.59
C LYS A 551 -24.41 -2.32 -5.23
N GLY A 552 -23.13 -2.13 -4.91
CA GLY A 552 -22.04 -2.96 -5.43
C GLY A 552 -21.73 -2.72 -6.91
N PHE A 553 -21.77 -1.46 -7.35
CA PHE A 553 -21.54 -1.05 -8.75
C PHE A 553 -20.15 -0.41 -8.93
N PRO A 554 -19.10 -1.21 -9.19
CA PRO A 554 -17.72 -0.73 -9.22
C PRO A 554 -17.43 0.21 -10.40
N GLU A 555 -18.07 0.02 -11.56
CA GLU A 555 -17.87 0.89 -12.71
C GLU A 555 -18.38 2.31 -12.43
N VAL A 556 -19.55 2.44 -11.78
CA VAL A 556 -20.07 3.75 -11.36
C VAL A 556 -19.16 4.36 -10.29
N ALA A 557 -18.73 3.59 -9.30
CA ALA A 557 -17.81 4.06 -8.27
C ALA A 557 -16.48 4.55 -8.88
N CYS A 558 -15.94 3.82 -9.86
CA CYS A 558 -14.74 4.18 -10.61
C CYS A 558 -14.93 5.51 -11.35
N VAL A 559 -16.02 5.65 -12.11
CA VAL A 559 -16.32 6.91 -12.82
C VAL A 559 -16.45 8.08 -11.85
N LEU A 560 -17.15 7.93 -10.74
CA LEU A 560 -17.31 9.01 -9.76
C LEU A 560 -15.95 9.40 -9.14
N CYS A 561 -15.06 8.44 -8.88
CA CYS A 561 -13.70 8.70 -8.41
C CYS A 561 -12.85 9.41 -9.49
N GLU A 562 -12.92 8.97 -10.75
CA GLU A 562 -12.25 9.63 -11.89
C GLU A 562 -12.72 11.09 -12.08
N GLN A 563 -13.99 11.36 -11.77
CA GLN A 563 -14.58 12.70 -11.84
C GLN A 563 -14.34 13.56 -10.58
N GLY A 564 -13.42 13.14 -9.70
CA GLY A 564 -12.98 13.95 -8.55
C GLY A 564 -14.02 14.06 -7.44
N CYS A 565 -14.88 13.06 -7.26
CA CYS A 565 -15.75 13.02 -6.09
C CYS A 565 -14.93 12.97 -4.78
N ASP A 566 -15.49 13.56 -3.73
CA ASP A 566 -14.92 13.44 -2.39
C ASP A 566 -15.31 12.09 -1.79
N VAL A 567 -14.33 11.18 -1.76
CA VAL A 567 -14.48 9.81 -1.25
C VAL A 567 -14.53 9.72 0.27
N ASN A 568 -14.42 10.85 0.98
CA ASN A 568 -14.40 10.90 2.44
C ASN A 568 -15.66 11.53 3.04
N LEU A 569 -16.61 11.97 2.21
CA LEU A 569 -17.86 12.56 2.72
C LEU A 569 -18.62 11.53 3.56
N PRO A 570 -18.98 11.86 4.81
CA PRO A 570 -19.75 10.94 5.65
C PRO A 570 -21.25 11.01 5.34
N ASP A 571 -21.91 9.86 5.42
CA ASP A 571 -23.37 9.78 5.43
C ASP A 571 -23.97 10.18 6.80
N MET A 572 -25.27 9.93 7.00
CA MET A 572 -25.93 10.22 8.28
C MET A 572 -25.41 9.43 9.49
N CYS A 573 -24.81 8.27 9.27
CA CYS A 573 -24.19 7.44 10.30
C CYS A 573 -22.71 7.80 10.53
N GLY A 574 -22.18 8.79 9.81
CA GLY A 574 -20.77 9.11 9.81
C GLY A 574 -19.93 8.15 8.95
N ASP A 575 -20.56 7.20 8.26
CA ASP A 575 -19.84 6.23 7.43
C ASP A 575 -19.42 6.90 6.12
N THR A 576 -18.12 6.82 5.82
CA THR A 576 -17.61 7.20 4.50
C THR A 576 -17.93 6.10 3.48
N PRO A 577 -17.82 6.37 2.17
CA PRO A 577 -17.96 5.35 1.13
C PRO A 577 -17.13 4.08 1.39
N LEU A 578 -15.92 4.20 1.95
CA LEU A 578 -15.10 3.03 2.27
C LEU A 578 -15.63 2.25 3.48
N HIS A 579 -16.23 2.91 4.49
CA HIS A 579 -16.96 2.21 5.56
C HIS A 579 -18.13 1.40 5.00
N CYS A 580 -18.91 1.99 4.08
CA CYS A 580 -20.00 1.29 3.41
C CYS A 580 -19.48 0.10 2.57
N ALA A 581 -18.37 0.28 1.86
CA ALA A 581 -17.78 -0.77 1.02
C ALA A 581 -17.30 -1.97 1.84
N ILE A 582 -16.67 -1.71 2.99
CA ILE A 582 -16.24 -2.71 3.96
C ILE A 582 -17.44 -3.47 4.53
N SER A 583 -18.51 -2.76 4.93
CA SER A 583 -19.73 -3.36 5.45
C SER A 583 -20.44 -4.25 4.42
N ALA A 584 -20.40 -3.87 3.14
CA ALA A 584 -21.02 -4.60 2.04
C ALA A 584 -20.12 -5.68 1.42
N ASP A 585 -18.87 -5.82 1.88
CA ASP A 585 -17.82 -6.69 1.31
C ASP A 585 -17.64 -6.55 -0.21
N THR A 586 -17.70 -5.31 -0.72
CA THR A 586 -17.60 -5.02 -2.15
C THR A 586 -16.15 -4.91 -2.59
N LYS A 587 -15.47 -6.05 -2.75
CA LYS A 587 -14.02 -6.14 -3.01
C LYS A 587 -13.49 -5.20 -4.09
N GLY A 588 -14.13 -5.17 -5.27
CA GLY A 588 -13.72 -4.27 -6.35
C GLY A 588 -13.82 -2.78 -5.98
N ILE A 589 -14.82 -2.40 -5.19
CA ILE A 589 -14.99 -1.01 -4.72
C ILE A 589 -13.98 -0.69 -3.61
N ILE A 590 -13.69 -1.64 -2.72
CA ILE A 590 -12.62 -1.50 -1.73
C ILE A 590 -11.29 -1.26 -2.44
N GLU A 591 -10.98 -2.01 -3.49
CA GLU A 591 -9.77 -1.82 -4.29
C GLU A 591 -9.71 -0.44 -4.95
N ILE A 592 -10.82 0.00 -5.58
CA ILE A 592 -10.93 1.34 -6.18
C ILE A 592 -10.69 2.42 -5.12
N LEU A 593 -11.47 2.42 -4.03
CA LEU A 593 -11.42 3.48 -3.02
C LEU A 593 -10.08 3.53 -2.27
N THR A 594 -9.43 2.38 -2.05
CA THR A 594 -8.13 2.33 -1.36
C THR A 594 -6.97 2.83 -2.22
N GLU A 595 -7.11 2.88 -3.55
CA GLU A 595 -6.13 3.48 -4.47
C GLU A 595 -6.32 4.98 -4.68
N VAL A 596 -7.47 5.54 -4.30
CA VAL A 596 -7.72 6.99 -4.44
C VAL A 596 -6.67 7.76 -3.63
N PRO A 597 -5.94 8.73 -4.21
CA PRO A 597 -4.87 9.44 -3.50
C PRO A 597 -5.36 10.26 -2.32
N THR A 598 -6.57 10.81 -2.43
CA THR A 598 -7.20 11.70 -1.43
C THR A 598 -7.96 10.95 -0.33
N ILE A 599 -7.94 9.61 -0.32
CA ILE A 599 -8.60 8.82 0.73
C ILE A 599 -8.00 9.13 2.11
N ASP A 600 -8.85 9.43 3.08
CA ASP A 600 -8.46 9.61 4.46
C ASP A 600 -8.71 8.33 5.26
N PHE A 601 -7.64 7.57 5.49
CA PHE A 601 -7.70 6.35 6.29
C PHE A 601 -7.99 6.61 7.79
N THR A 602 -7.83 7.85 8.26
CA THR A 602 -8.04 8.24 9.66
C THR A 602 -9.48 8.58 10.00
N ALA A 603 -10.34 8.73 8.99
CA ALA A 603 -11.75 9.07 9.15
C ALA A 603 -12.47 8.06 10.05
N SER A 604 -13.29 8.59 10.96
CA SER A 604 -14.08 7.81 11.92
C SER A 604 -15.57 8.07 11.79
N ASN A 605 -16.38 7.02 11.93
CA ASN A 605 -17.84 7.16 11.93
C ASN A 605 -18.42 7.64 13.27
N CYS A 606 -19.74 7.82 13.36
CA CYS A 606 -20.41 8.30 14.58
C CYS A 606 -20.28 7.35 15.78
N GLN A 607 -19.79 6.12 15.57
CA GLN A 607 -19.52 5.13 16.61
C GLN A 607 -18.04 5.12 17.04
N GLY A 608 -17.22 6.03 16.50
CA GLY A 608 -15.79 6.14 16.82
C GLY A 608 -14.91 5.08 16.15
N PHE A 609 -15.43 4.33 15.17
CA PHE A 609 -14.62 3.37 14.42
C PHE A 609 -13.91 4.10 13.28
N ASN A 610 -12.58 4.02 13.24
CA ASN A 610 -11.84 4.33 12.02
C ASN A 610 -11.97 3.17 11.02
N LEU A 611 -11.47 3.37 9.80
CA LEU A 611 -11.57 2.38 8.72
C LEU A 611 -10.93 1.02 9.07
N LEU A 612 -9.80 1.02 9.79
CA LEU A 612 -9.14 -0.24 10.19
C LEU A 612 -9.90 -0.94 11.32
N HIS A 613 -10.42 -0.19 12.29
CA HIS A 613 -11.31 -0.71 13.32
C HIS A 613 -12.56 -1.33 12.71
N HIS A 614 -13.17 -0.66 11.75
CA HIS A 614 -14.38 -1.13 11.07
C HIS A 614 -14.10 -2.37 10.22
N ALA A 615 -12.99 -2.40 9.48
CA ALA A 615 -12.54 -3.58 8.74
C ALA A 615 -12.30 -4.78 9.66
N ALA A 616 -11.69 -4.54 10.82
CA ALA A 616 -11.45 -5.57 11.82
C ALA A 616 -12.74 -6.05 12.50
N LEU A 617 -13.70 -5.16 12.77
CA LEU A 617 -15.02 -5.50 13.29
C LEU A 617 -15.81 -6.39 12.31
N LYS A 618 -15.72 -6.08 11.01
CA LYS A 618 -16.44 -6.80 9.94
C LYS A 618 -15.73 -8.05 9.43
N GLY A 619 -14.49 -8.31 9.84
CA GLY A 619 -13.71 -9.46 9.38
C GLY A 619 -13.21 -9.32 7.93
N ASN A 620 -13.09 -8.10 7.41
CA ASN A 620 -12.74 -7.89 6.01
C ASN A 620 -11.21 -7.89 5.82
N THR A 621 -10.64 -9.08 5.60
CA THR A 621 -9.18 -9.28 5.43
C THR A 621 -8.60 -8.47 4.28
N LEU A 622 -9.32 -8.32 3.15
CA LEU A 622 -8.88 -7.51 2.02
C LEU A 622 -8.73 -6.05 2.44
N ALA A 623 -9.76 -5.45 3.04
CA ALA A 623 -9.71 -4.07 3.51
C ALA A 623 -8.57 -3.85 4.51
N VAL A 624 -8.36 -4.78 5.46
CA VAL A 624 -7.25 -4.71 6.41
C VAL A 624 -5.90 -4.64 5.69
N ARG A 625 -5.62 -5.57 4.76
CA ARG A 625 -4.36 -5.57 3.99
C ARG A 625 -4.16 -4.27 3.22
N ARG A 626 -5.22 -3.80 2.56
CA ARG A 626 -5.17 -2.59 1.71
C ARG A 626 -4.97 -1.32 2.54
N ILE A 627 -5.63 -1.22 3.70
CA ILE A 627 -5.43 -0.12 4.64
C ILE A 627 -4.02 -0.17 5.22
N LEU A 628 -3.54 -1.33 5.68
CA LEU A 628 -2.20 -1.47 6.26
C LEU A 628 -1.08 -1.11 5.26
N ALA A 629 -1.25 -1.44 3.98
CA ALA A 629 -0.28 -1.12 2.94
C ALA A 629 -0.01 0.39 2.79
N ARG A 630 -1.01 1.24 3.08
CA ARG A 630 -0.92 2.71 2.94
C ARG A 630 -0.95 3.46 4.28
N ALA A 631 -1.49 2.85 5.33
CA ALA A 631 -1.76 3.47 6.61
C ALA A 631 -1.46 2.56 7.82
N ARG A 632 -0.30 1.87 7.78
CA ARG A 632 0.15 0.96 8.86
C ARG A 632 0.14 1.60 10.26
N GLN A 633 0.33 2.92 10.37
CA GLN A 633 0.30 3.65 11.64
C GLN A 633 -1.01 3.52 12.42
N LEU A 634 -2.11 3.13 11.75
CA LEU A 634 -3.42 2.95 12.39
C LEU A 634 -3.53 1.67 13.22
N VAL A 635 -2.60 0.71 13.04
CA VAL A 635 -2.72 -0.64 13.57
C VAL A 635 -2.91 -0.70 15.10
N ASP A 636 -2.23 0.18 15.83
CA ASP A 636 -2.24 0.27 17.30
C ASP A 636 -3.07 1.46 17.82
N THR A 637 -3.78 2.16 16.93
CA THR A 637 -4.64 3.28 17.35
C THR A 637 -5.77 2.74 18.22
N LYS A 638 -6.09 3.45 19.30
CA LYS A 638 -7.22 3.13 20.17
C LYS A 638 -8.39 4.04 19.83
N LYS A 639 -9.60 3.49 19.81
CA LYS A 639 -10.83 4.29 19.82
C LYS A 639 -11.18 4.71 21.25
N ASP A 640 -12.27 5.44 21.43
CA ASP A 640 -12.64 6.09 22.70
C ASP A 640 -12.77 5.14 23.91
N ASP A 641 -13.15 3.87 23.69
CA ASP A 641 -13.21 2.85 24.75
C ASP A 641 -11.90 2.05 24.94
N GLY A 642 -10.83 2.48 24.27
CA GLY A 642 -9.50 1.88 24.34
C GLY A 642 -9.28 0.70 23.41
N PHE A 643 -10.27 0.28 22.62
CA PHE A 643 -10.12 -0.86 21.70
C PHE A 643 -9.24 -0.49 20.50
N THR A 644 -8.33 -1.40 20.15
CA THR A 644 -7.58 -1.39 18.88
C THR A 644 -8.23 -2.32 17.86
N ALA A 645 -7.74 -2.32 16.61
CA ALA A 645 -8.18 -3.25 15.58
C ALA A 645 -8.03 -4.73 16.01
N LEU A 646 -6.93 -5.07 16.70
CA LEU A 646 -6.70 -6.43 17.17
C LEU A 646 -7.71 -6.84 18.27
N HIS A 647 -8.12 -5.93 19.16
CA HIS A 647 -9.17 -6.21 20.13
C HIS A 647 -10.50 -6.55 19.44
N LEU A 648 -10.86 -5.81 18.39
CA LEU A 648 -12.11 -6.02 17.65
C LEU A 648 -12.09 -7.33 16.87
N ALA A 649 -10.97 -7.66 16.23
CA ALA A 649 -10.78 -8.94 15.55
C ALA A 649 -10.86 -10.11 16.55
N ALA A 650 -10.23 -9.96 17.72
CA ALA A 650 -10.24 -10.97 18.77
C ALA A 650 -11.64 -11.16 19.38
N LEU A 651 -12.41 -10.08 19.58
CA LEU A 651 -13.78 -10.15 20.12
C LEU A 651 -14.75 -10.88 19.17
N ASN A 652 -14.55 -10.75 17.85
CA ASN A 652 -15.48 -11.24 16.82
C ASN A 652 -15.03 -12.52 16.10
N ASN A 653 -13.98 -13.20 16.60
CA ASN A 653 -13.41 -14.42 16.02
C ASN A 653 -12.84 -14.29 14.59
N HIS A 654 -12.35 -13.11 14.23
CA HIS A 654 -11.79 -12.88 12.89
C HIS A 654 -10.30 -13.28 12.86
N ARG A 655 -10.01 -14.59 12.88
CA ARG A 655 -8.64 -15.13 12.96
C ARG A 655 -7.73 -14.63 11.84
N GLU A 656 -8.18 -14.65 10.60
CA GLU A 656 -7.39 -14.20 9.45
C GLU A 656 -7.02 -12.71 9.55
N VAL A 657 -7.95 -11.89 10.05
CA VAL A 657 -7.70 -10.47 10.30
C VAL A 657 -6.68 -10.31 11.44
N ALA A 658 -6.86 -11.03 12.56
CA ALA A 658 -5.92 -10.98 13.68
C ALA A 658 -4.51 -11.40 13.21
N GLU A 659 -4.41 -12.46 12.41
CA GLU A 659 -3.15 -12.92 11.85
C GLU A 659 -2.52 -11.88 10.92
N THR A 660 -3.31 -11.24 10.08
CA THR A 660 -2.85 -10.15 9.19
C THR A 660 -2.37 -8.94 9.99
N LEU A 661 -3.11 -8.53 11.03
CA LEU A 661 -2.72 -7.43 11.92
C LEU A 661 -1.40 -7.72 12.66
N ILE A 662 -1.19 -8.96 13.08
CA ILE A 662 0.05 -9.40 13.75
C ILE A 662 1.21 -9.46 12.77
N LYS A 663 1.06 -10.21 11.66
CA LYS A 663 2.15 -10.49 10.72
C LYS A 663 2.50 -9.30 9.82
N GLU A 664 1.50 -8.67 9.21
CA GLU A 664 1.70 -7.57 8.27
C GLU A 664 1.66 -6.21 8.99
N GLY A 665 0.70 -6.05 9.89
CA GLY A 665 0.54 -4.82 10.67
C GLY A 665 1.64 -4.59 11.69
N ARG A 666 2.26 -5.67 12.20
CA ARG A 666 3.24 -5.66 13.29
C ARG A 666 2.70 -4.96 14.54
N CYS A 667 1.43 -5.23 14.86
CA CYS A 667 0.75 -4.65 16.02
C CYS A 667 1.33 -5.12 17.35
N ASP A 668 1.16 -4.30 18.38
CA ASP A 668 1.45 -4.68 19.76
C ASP A 668 0.27 -5.49 20.34
N VAL A 669 0.50 -6.80 20.51
CA VAL A 669 -0.48 -7.75 21.04
C VAL A 669 -0.85 -7.51 22.51
N ASN A 670 -0.07 -6.69 23.23
CA ASN A 670 -0.20 -6.46 24.66
C ASN A 670 -0.87 -5.14 25.02
N LEU A 671 -1.38 -4.38 24.04
CA LEU A 671 -2.15 -3.18 24.31
C LEU A 671 -3.42 -3.51 25.08
N ARG A 672 -3.73 -2.67 26.06
CA ARG A 672 -4.92 -2.80 26.91
C ARG A 672 -6.00 -1.80 26.55
N ASN A 673 -7.26 -2.20 26.55
CA ASN A 673 -8.42 -1.29 26.46
C ASN A 673 -8.67 -0.55 27.79
N ASN A 674 -9.75 0.25 27.88
CA ASN A 674 -10.04 1.03 29.09
C ASN A 674 -10.43 0.19 30.31
N ARG A 675 -10.77 -1.10 30.10
CA ARG A 675 -11.00 -2.08 31.18
C ARG A 675 -9.76 -2.91 31.49
N HIS A 676 -8.59 -2.45 31.06
CA HIS A 676 -7.31 -3.15 31.15
C HIS A 676 -7.25 -4.51 30.44
N GLN A 677 -8.21 -4.82 29.56
CA GLN A 677 -8.26 -6.10 28.86
C GLN A 677 -7.34 -6.10 27.64
N LEU A 678 -6.71 -7.25 27.39
CA LEU A 678 -5.94 -7.53 26.18
C LEU A 678 -6.84 -8.17 25.12
N PRO A 679 -6.42 -8.24 23.84
CA PRO A 679 -7.09 -9.07 22.84
C PRO A 679 -7.27 -10.53 23.29
N LEU A 680 -6.30 -11.09 24.02
CA LEU A 680 -6.39 -12.44 24.60
C LEU A 680 -7.55 -12.57 25.59
N HIS A 681 -7.76 -11.58 26.47
CA HIS A 681 -8.88 -11.58 27.41
C HIS A 681 -10.24 -11.60 26.68
N LEU A 682 -10.36 -10.87 25.57
CA LEU A 682 -11.59 -10.82 24.77
C LEU A 682 -11.84 -12.12 24.01
N ALA A 683 -10.81 -12.69 23.38
CA ALA A 683 -10.90 -14.00 22.74
C ALA A 683 -11.30 -15.08 23.75
N VAL A 684 -10.76 -15.01 24.97
CA VAL A 684 -11.12 -15.93 26.04
C VAL A 684 -12.56 -15.74 26.52
N THR A 685 -12.98 -14.50 26.77
CA THR A 685 -14.34 -14.17 27.21
C THR A 685 -15.43 -14.67 26.26
N GLN A 686 -15.12 -14.74 24.96
CA GLN A 686 -16.04 -15.21 23.92
C GLN A 686 -15.82 -16.67 23.52
N ALA A 687 -14.90 -17.38 24.19
CA ALA A 687 -14.54 -18.77 23.90
C ALA A 687 -14.01 -19.02 22.47
N HIS A 688 -13.29 -18.06 21.88
CA HIS A 688 -12.68 -18.18 20.55
C HIS A 688 -11.36 -18.96 20.59
N VAL A 689 -11.46 -20.28 20.83
CA VAL A 689 -10.32 -21.17 21.10
C VAL A 689 -9.24 -21.11 20.00
N ALA A 690 -9.63 -21.00 18.73
CA ALA A 690 -8.68 -20.95 17.61
C ALA A 690 -7.80 -19.68 17.61
N LEU A 691 -8.19 -18.60 18.28
CA LEU A 691 -7.39 -17.37 18.37
C LEU A 691 -6.30 -17.44 19.45
N LEU A 692 -6.45 -18.31 20.46
CA LEU A 692 -5.53 -18.39 21.60
C LEU A 692 -4.10 -18.76 21.16
N PRO A 693 -3.86 -19.81 20.35
CA PRO A 693 -2.52 -20.15 19.88
C PRO A 693 -1.87 -19.02 19.06
N LEU A 694 -2.67 -18.31 18.26
CA LEU A 694 -2.19 -17.20 17.45
C LEU A 694 -1.72 -16.03 18.33
N LEU A 695 -2.53 -15.62 19.31
CA LEU A 695 -2.22 -14.51 20.20
C LEU A 695 -1.06 -14.83 21.15
N VAL A 696 -1.06 -16.03 21.74
CA VAL A 696 0.01 -16.49 22.63
C VAL A 696 1.32 -16.69 21.87
N GLY A 697 1.27 -17.33 20.69
CA GLY A 697 2.43 -17.50 19.82
C GLY A 697 3.02 -16.18 19.33
N ALA A 698 2.20 -15.13 19.25
CA ALA A 698 2.63 -13.77 18.92
C ALA A 698 3.19 -12.98 20.13
N GLY A 699 3.25 -13.58 21.33
CA GLY A 699 3.82 -12.98 22.53
C GLY A 699 2.82 -12.21 23.41
N SER A 700 1.53 -12.57 23.37
CA SER A 700 0.55 -12.04 24.33
C SER A 700 0.92 -12.43 25.76
N ASP A 701 0.87 -11.47 26.68
CA ASP A 701 1.07 -11.70 28.11
C ASP A 701 -0.12 -12.47 28.68
N ILE A 702 0.15 -13.72 29.03
CA ILE A 702 -0.84 -14.70 29.50
C ILE A 702 -1.32 -14.36 30.93
N ASN A 703 -0.46 -13.69 31.71
CA ASN A 703 -0.70 -13.36 33.11
C ASN A 703 -1.08 -11.89 33.31
N ALA A 704 -1.25 -11.13 32.25
CA ALA A 704 -1.74 -9.76 32.36
C ALA A 704 -3.12 -9.76 33.01
N GLU A 705 -3.36 -8.74 33.83
CA GLU A 705 -4.61 -8.55 34.56
C GLU A 705 -5.50 -7.49 33.89
N ASP A 706 -6.81 -7.73 33.94
CA ASP A 706 -7.83 -6.73 33.64
C ASP A 706 -8.16 -5.84 34.85
N GLU A 707 -9.18 -5.00 34.75
CA GLU A 707 -9.59 -4.06 35.81
C GLU A 707 -9.96 -4.75 37.15
N ALA A 708 -10.42 -6.00 37.07
CA ALA A 708 -10.77 -6.84 38.21
C ALA A 708 -9.57 -7.58 38.81
N GLY A 709 -8.40 -7.49 38.20
CA GLY A 709 -7.25 -8.32 38.54
C GLY A 709 -7.35 -9.71 37.92
N ASP A 710 -8.34 -9.97 37.06
CA ASP A 710 -8.54 -11.29 36.46
C ASP A 710 -7.59 -11.48 35.27
N THR A 711 -6.89 -12.60 35.27
CA THR A 711 -6.10 -13.05 34.12
C THR A 711 -6.98 -13.81 33.13
N ALA A 712 -6.48 -14.06 31.92
CA ALA A 712 -7.14 -14.90 30.93
C ALA A 712 -7.62 -16.26 31.50
N MET A 713 -6.85 -16.86 32.42
CA MET A 713 -7.23 -18.13 33.04
C MET A 713 -8.42 -17.99 34.00
N HIS A 714 -8.51 -16.89 34.77
CA HIS A 714 -9.66 -16.61 35.63
C HIS A 714 -10.94 -16.56 34.80
N ILE A 715 -10.92 -15.77 33.72
CA ILE A 715 -12.07 -15.57 32.82
C ILE A 715 -12.51 -16.90 32.18
N ALA A 716 -11.54 -17.71 31.69
CA ALA A 716 -11.82 -19.00 31.06
C ALA A 716 -12.60 -19.93 32.00
N LEU A 717 -12.20 -19.96 33.28
CA LEU A 717 -12.81 -20.81 34.29
C LEU A 717 -14.13 -20.24 34.80
N GLU A 718 -14.27 -18.93 34.99
CA GLU A 718 -15.52 -18.36 35.52
C GLU A 718 -16.68 -18.41 34.50
N LYS A 719 -16.42 -18.10 33.22
CA LYS A 719 -17.48 -17.92 32.21
C LYS A 719 -17.86 -19.18 31.46
N HIS A 720 -16.95 -20.15 31.31
CA HIS A 720 -17.12 -21.27 30.37
C HIS A 720 -17.12 -22.65 31.03
N GLN A 721 -17.32 -22.72 32.34
CA GLN A 721 -17.40 -23.96 33.12
C GLN A 721 -18.50 -24.92 32.65
N LEU A 722 -19.60 -24.42 32.07
CA LEU A 722 -20.76 -25.22 31.67
C LEU A 722 -20.90 -25.37 30.14
N LEU A 723 -19.98 -24.80 29.36
CA LEU A 723 -20.02 -24.84 27.91
C LEU A 723 -19.34 -26.11 27.38
N ALA A 724 -20.11 -26.94 26.66
CA ALA A 724 -19.62 -28.10 25.94
C ALA A 724 -18.70 -27.67 24.78
N PRO A 725 -17.69 -28.48 24.39
CA PRO A 725 -16.79 -28.17 23.30
C PRO A 725 -17.55 -28.07 21.95
N PRO A 726 -17.22 -27.10 21.08
CA PRO A 726 -17.89 -26.95 19.79
C PRO A 726 -17.64 -28.17 18.88
N ILE A 727 -18.72 -28.68 18.27
CA ILE A 727 -18.73 -29.89 17.40
C ILE A 727 -18.01 -29.64 16.04
N GLU A 728 -17.79 -28.39 15.64
CA GLU A 728 -17.23 -28.03 14.32
C GLU A 728 -15.71 -28.22 14.16
N ALA A 729 -15.02 -28.72 15.19
CA ALA A 729 -13.57 -28.99 15.17
C ALA A 729 -13.16 -30.26 14.37
N ALA A 730 -13.87 -30.57 13.27
CA ALA A 730 -13.60 -31.71 12.39
C ALA A 730 -12.88 -31.32 11.08
N GLY A 731 -12.55 -30.04 10.90
CA GLY A 731 -11.54 -29.59 9.94
C GLY A 731 -10.17 -29.50 10.59
N ALA A 732 -9.09 -29.61 9.82
CA ALA A 732 -7.70 -29.61 10.28
C ALA A 732 -7.24 -28.27 10.91
N ASP A 733 -7.85 -27.88 12.03
CA ASP A 733 -7.59 -26.64 12.76
C ASP A 733 -6.97 -26.93 14.13
N GLU A 734 -6.05 -26.08 14.58
CA GLU A 734 -5.22 -26.28 15.77
C GLU A 734 -6.05 -26.37 17.07
N GLY A 735 -7.27 -25.81 17.06
CA GLY A 735 -8.25 -25.93 18.15
C GLY A 735 -8.70 -27.38 18.39
N ALA A 736 -8.86 -28.19 17.34
CA ALA A 736 -9.13 -29.63 17.45
C ALA A 736 -7.97 -30.36 18.14
N GLY A 737 -6.75 -29.89 17.89
CA GLY A 737 -5.52 -30.34 18.54
C GLY A 737 -5.52 -30.10 20.06
N LEU A 738 -6.19 -29.06 20.54
CA LEU A 738 -6.31 -28.78 21.98
C LEU A 738 -7.22 -29.79 22.68
N PHE A 739 -8.42 -29.99 22.15
CA PHE A 739 -9.42 -30.89 22.72
C PHE A 739 -9.01 -32.36 22.62
N SER A 740 -8.41 -32.77 21.49
CA SER A 740 -7.87 -34.12 21.31
C SER A 740 -6.73 -34.44 22.30
N ARG A 741 -5.82 -33.48 22.56
CA ARG A 741 -4.77 -33.62 23.58
C ARG A 741 -5.33 -33.80 24.99
N LEU A 742 -6.44 -33.12 25.31
CA LEU A 742 -7.11 -33.24 26.60
C LEU A 742 -7.86 -34.56 26.75
N GLN A 743 -8.55 -35.03 25.70
CA GLN A 743 -9.21 -36.33 25.68
C GLN A 743 -8.21 -37.50 25.76
N ALA A 744 -7.04 -37.37 25.13
CA ALA A 744 -5.96 -38.36 25.20
C ALA A 744 -5.31 -38.41 26.60
N SER A 745 -5.41 -37.33 27.37
CA SER A 745 -4.92 -37.29 28.75
C SER A 745 -5.96 -37.93 29.67
N SER A 746 -5.67 -39.11 30.22
CA SER A 746 -6.62 -39.95 31.00
C SER A 746 -7.14 -39.35 32.32
N PHE A 747 -7.01 -38.03 32.52
CA PHE A 747 -7.28 -37.32 33.77
C PHE A 747 -8.76 -37.01 34.02
N LEU A 748 -9.60 -36.95 32.98
CA LEU A 748 -11.03 -36.61 33.11
C LEU A 748 -11.95 -37.83 33.28
N GLY A 749 -11.42 -39.05 33.32
CA GLY A 749 -12.17 -40.24 33.71
C GLY A 749 -13.46 -40.49 32.89
N GLY A 750 -13.44 -40.17 31.59
CA GLY A 750 -14.57 -40.37 30.68
C GLY A 750 -15.60 -39.21 30.60
N ALA A 751 -15.41 -38.12 31.36
CA ALA A 751 -16.19 -36.90 31.19
C ALA A 751 -15.54 -36.00 30.12
N GLU A 752 -16.35 -35.40 29.24
CA GLU A 752 -15.84 -34.49 28.22
C GLU A 752 -15.34 -33.17 28.85
N PRO A 753 -14.14 -32.68 28.47
CA PRO A 753 -13.64 -31.39 28.94
C PRO A 753 -14.54 -30.25 28.48
N THR A 754 -14.92 -29.36 29.41
CA THR A 754 -15.62 -28.12 29.05
C THR A 754 -14.65 -27.16 28.35
N VAL A 755 -15.19 -26.22 27.59
CA VAL A 755 -14.38 -25.23 26.87
C VAL A 755 -13.49 -24.43 27.81
N GLY A 756 -14.02 -24.03 28.98
CA GLY A 756 -13.25 -23.32 30.00
C GLY A 756 -12.08 -24.12 30.55
N ILE A 757 -12.28 -25.42 30.85
CA ILE A 757 -11.19 -26.30 31.31
C ILE A 757 -10.14 -26.46 30.21
N ALA A 758 -10.57 -26.62 28.96
CA ALA A 758 -9.66 -26.79 27.85
C ALA A 758 -8.75 -25.58 27.63
N MET A 759 -9.33 -24.39 27.63
CA MET A 759 -8.59 -23.13 27.54
C MET A 759 -7.68 -22.92 28.76
N ALA A 760 -8.13 -23.23 29.97
CA ALA A 760 -7.30 -23.14 31.16
C ALA A 760 -6.09 -24.10 31.08
N CYS A 761 -6.28 -25.34 30.63
CA CYS A 761 -5.17 -26.27 30.41
C CYS A 761 -4.19 -25.78 29.33
N PHE A 762 -4.68 -25.16 28.25
CA PHE A 762 -3.83 -24.51 27.25
C PHE A 762 -3.00 -23.40 27.88
N LEU A 763 -3.65 -22.45 28.57
CA LEU A 763 -2.99 -21.30 29.18
C LEU A 763 -1.98 -21.76 30.23
N ALA A 764 -2.32 -22.76 31.05
CA ALA A 764 -1.39 -23.40 32.01
C ALA A 764 -0.18 -24.01 31.31
N GLN A 765 -0.39 -24.70 30.19
CA GLN A 765 0.69 -25.26 29.38
C GLN A 765 1.59 -24.16 28.82
N GLU A 766 1.04 -23.00 28.45
CA GLU A 766 1.81 -21.89 27.89
C GLU A 766 2.44 -20.97 28.96
N GLY A 767 2.28 -21.29 30.25
CA GLY A 767 2.94 -20.58 31.36
C GLY A 767 2.04 -19.63 32.17
N ALA A 768 0.73 -19.80 32.11
CA ALA A 768 -0.18 -19.11 33.01
C ALA A 768 0.03 -19.55 34.48
N ASP A 769 0.07 -18.57 35.38
CA ASP A 769 0.17 -18.81 36.81
C ASP A 769 -1.19 -19.22 37.39
N VAL A 770 -1.30 -20.50 37.72
CA VAL A 770 -2.50 -21.11 38.33
C VAL A 770 -2.76 -20.64 39.77
N SER A 771 -1.80 -19.94 40.38
CA SER A 771 -1.87 -19.41 41.74
C SER A 771 -1.95 -17.89 41.81
N TYR A 772 -2.04 -17.21 40.66
CA TYR A 772 -2.13 -15.75 40.61
C TYR A 772 -3.43 -15.28 41.28
N ALA A 773 -3.34 -14.43 42.31
CA ALA A 773 -4.52 -13.93 43.00
C ALA A 773 -5.02 -12.63 42.35
N ASN A 774 -6.29 -12.57 41.97
CA ASN A 774 -6.95 -11.35 41.49
C ASN A 774 -7.19 -10.33 42.62
N HIS A 775 -7.82 -9.19 42.33
CA HIS A 775 -8.07 -8.14 43.32
C HIS A 775 -9.02 -8.56 44.46
N TRP A 776 -9.72 -9.69 44.31
CA TRP A 776 -10.54 -10.30 45.38
C TRP A 776 -9.81 -11.41 46.15
N GLY A 777 -8.53 -11.63 45.87
CA GLY A 777 -7.71 -12.65 46.53
C GLY A 777 -8.05 -14.08 46.12
N LYS A 778 -8.77 -14.27 45.01
CA LYS A 778 -9.06 -15.60 44.44
C LYS A 778 -8.05 -15.93 43.36
N CYS A 779 -7.52 -17.15 43.36
CA CYS A 779 -6.72 -17.64 42.24
C CYS A 779 -7.58 -18.43 41.24
N PRO A 780 -7.10 -18.73 40.01
CA PRO A 780 -7.89 -19.45 39.01
C PRO A 780 -8.40 -20.80 39.52
N LEU A 781 -7.61 -21.50 40.35
CA LEU A 781 -7.99 -22.79 40.92
C LEU A 781 -9.10 -22.69 41.97
N ASP A 782 -9.27 -21.55 42.64
CA ASP A 782 -10.37 -21.34 43.61
C ASP A 782 -11.73 -21.21 42.92
N VAL A 783 -11.73 -20.92 41.61
CA VAL A 783 -12.94 -20.80 40.77
C VAL A 783 -13.45 -22.19 40.33
N VAL A 784 -12.60 -23.23 40.37
CA VAL A 784 -12.93 -24.57 39.89
C VAL A 784 -13.60 -25.39 40.99
N THR A 785 -14.84 -25.82 40.75
CA THR A 785 -15.59 -26.66 41.70
C THR A 785 -15.28 -28.16 41.57
N ASP A 786 -14.84 -28.61 40.40
CA ASP A 786 -14.44 -30.01 40.15
C ASP A 786 -12.96 -30.26 40.49
N SER A 787 -12.73 -31.07 41.52
CA SER A 787 -11.41 -31.51 41.96
C SER A 787 -10.56 -32.16 40.86
N ARG A 788 -11.19 -32.86 39.89
CA ARG A 788 -10.48 -33.51 38.78
C ARG A 788 -9.99 -32.49 37.74
N ALA A 789 -10.84 -31.52 37.40
CA ALA A 789 -10.47 -30.41 36.53
C ALA A 789 -9.32 -29.57 37.13
N ALA A 790 -9.36 -29.28 38.43
CA ALA A 790 -8.28 -28.58 39.13
C ALA A 790 -6.96 -29.38 39.09
N GLN A 791 -7.03 -30.70 39.25
CA GLN A 791 -5.85 -31.57 39.14
C GLN A 791 -5.29 -31.61 37.71
N ALA A 792 -6.15 -31.64 36.69
CA ALA A 792 -5.75 -31.58 35.29
C ALA A 792 -4.97 -30.28 35.01
N ILE A 793 -5.53 -29.11 35.36
CA ILE A 793 -4.89 -27.81 35.15
C ILE A 793 -3.50 -27.74 35.83
N ARG A 794 -3.39 -28.21 37.09
CA ARG A 794 -2.11 -28.29 37.80
C ARG A 794 -1.09 -29.18 37.07
N SER A 795 -1.54 -30.32 36.52
CA SER A 795 -0.66 -31.23 35.79
C SER A 795 -0.10 -30.62 34.50
N PHE A 796 -0.92 -29.83 33.78
CA PHE A 796 -0.49 -29.13 32.57
C PHE A 796 0.49 -27.98 32.89
N ALA A 797 0.30 -27.28 34.01
CA ALA A 797 1.27 -26.30 34.52
C ALA A 797 2.62 -26.94 34.90
N GLN A 798 2.61 -28.12 35.53
CA GLN A 798 3.83 -28.81 35.98
C GLN A 798 4.66 -29.41 34.82
N ARG A 799 4.05 -29.80 33.71
CA ARG A 799 4.75 -30.38 32.55
C ARG A 799 5.74 -29.42 31.88
N GLN A 800 5.57 -28.10 32.06
CA GLN A 800 6.57 -27.11 31.64
C GLN A 800 7.86 -27.15 32.47
N LEU A 801 7.77 -27.44 33.77
CA LEU A 801 8.93 -27.45 34.67
C LEU A 801 9.83 -28.69 34.50
N GLY A 802 9.31 -29.79 33.94
CA GLY A 802 10.02 -31.06 33.78
C GLY A 802 10.56 -31.37 32.38
N GLY A 803 10.25 -30.56 31.37
CA GLY A 803 10.48 -30.88 29.96
C GLY A 803 11.16 -29.76 29.17
N GLY A 804 12.33 -29.30 29.63
CA GLY A 804 13.16 -28.40 28.82
C GLY A 804 13.76 -29.15 27.63
N GLY A 805 13.36 -28.81 26.40
CA GLY A 805 14.23 -29.02 25.24
C GLY A 805 13.60 -29.32 23.87
N GLU A 806 12.56 -30.15 23.76
CA GLU A 806 12.30 -30.81 22.45
C GLU A 806 11.09 -30.32 21.63
N PHE A 807 10.14 -29.56 22.19
CA PHE A 807 8.92 -29.20 21.43
C PHE A 807 8.95 -27.84 20.71
N ARG A 808 10.05 -27.07 20.79
CA ARG A 808 10.18 -25.76 20.12
C ARG A 808 10.53 -25.82 18.61
N LYS A 809 10.63 -27.01 18.00
CA LYS A 809 11.07 -27.17 16.59
C LYS A 809 9.96 -27.32 15.54
N GLY A 810 8.69 -27.20 15.91
CA GLY A 810 7.56 -27.36 14.97
C GLY A 810 6.91 -26.08 14.45
N PHE A 811 7.42 -24.89 14.78
CA PHE A 811 6.71 -23.62 14.53
C PHE A 811 7.64 -22.48 14.09
N LEU A 812 8.34 -22.68 12.96
CA LEU A 812 8.88 -21.60 12.14
C LEU A 812 8.51 -21.85 10.68
#